data_AF-A0A0F7JX65-F1
#
_entry.id   AF-A0A0F7JX65-F1
#
_cell.length_a   1.000
_cell.length_b   1.000
_cell.length_c   1.000
_cell.angle_alpha   90.00
_cell.angle_beta   90.00
_cell.angle_gamma   90.00
#
_symmetry.space_group_name_H-M   'P 1'
#
loop_
_entity.id
_entity.type
_entity.pdbx_description
1 polymer ?
#
loop_
_entity_poly.entity_id
_entity_poly.type
_entity_poly.pdbx_seq_one_letter_code
_entity_poly.pdbx_strand_id
1 'polypeptide(L)'
;MNTLADEEQTVSQTGRLPWKQIISAGIFLCAAILLAINVPSIEIAWVSALLLLTIYLFAFEVVGVDVAAIVIMVLLGLTSLAAPLMGLSAGLVDTQHLFDGFSSNAVISIIAVMIIGAGLDRTGIMSKVAAFILQIGGKTEGRIIPIISSTVAIISSFMQNVGAAALFLPVVSRISARADLPMSRLLMPMGFCAILGGTVSMVGSSPLILLNDLIATSNSALPEEQQMEAWSLFSVTPIGLMLVATGVIYFVLAGRFVLPATKSESSTTAAGALQYFRDLYGVSFSLFELVVPDDSDLVGKQLDDIETLYKVRVIANKRAGAESQVGPGTLARDTAIENGMVLGVIAESRNIDHFVETFGLKKRNELRTFTESLAATKAGIAEVLIPPGSKLIGKSARDVWMRKVYGIAMIALHRNGETMREGDDIRSIPFVAGDTLVVHTTWEALARLEKDRNFVVVTTEYPREELRPHKVGWAALFFLIALSMVLFTDIRLSVALLTGAVGMILSGVLSIEEAYEAVSWKTVFLLASLIPLGLAVESTGTAKWIAEQTLSVVGEQPIWVIQSAVALLATFFTLVMSNVGATVLLVPLAVNIAVGAGANPAVFALTVAIATSNSFLIPTHQVNALIMGPAGYRVADFMRAGGIMTVLFLVVMMIGMNLFM
;
A
#
# COMPACT_ATOMS: atom_id res chain seq x y z
N MET A 1 -4.49 -24.64 7.52
CA MET A 1 -5.52 -23.87 8.25
C MET A 1 -4.93 -22.52 8.57
N ASN A 2 -5.60 -21.49 8.07
CA ASN A 2 -5.20 -20.08 7.88
C ASN A 2 -4.61 -19.40 9.12
N THR A 3 -3.51 -18.66 8.91
CA THR A 3 -3.07 -17.57 9.81
C THR A 3 -2.39 -16.39 9.09
N LEU A 4 -2.36 -16.35 7.75
CA LEU A 4 -1.79 -15.22 6.98
C LEU A 4 -2.79 -14.52 6.04
N ALA A 5 -4.08 -14.87 6.14
CA ALA A 5 -5.18 -14.07 5.57
C ALA A 5 -5.82 -13.13 6.62
N ASP A 6 -5.31 -13.09 7.85
CA ASP A 6 -5.99 -12.44 8.98
C ASP A 6 -5.70 -10.94 9.17
N GLU A 7 -4.78 -10.33 8.42
CA GLU A 7 -4.57 -8.87 8.52
C GLU A 7 -5.55 -8.06 7.64
N GLU A 8 -6.22 -8.69 6.66
CA GLU A 8 -7.44 -8.14 6.04
C GLU A 8 -8.73 -8.62 6.73
N GLN A 9 -8.63 -9.49 7.75
CA GLN A 9 -9.74 -9.99 8.55
C GLN A 9 -9.59 -9.67 10.04
N THR A 10 -9.41 -8.39 10.39
CA THR A 10 -9.88 -7.91 11.71
C THR A 10 -11.38 -7.60 11.71
N VAL A 11 -12.17 -8.30 10.89
CA VAL A 11 -13.61 -8.39 11.16
C VAL A 11 -13.76 -9.50 12.20
N SER A 12 -14.09 -9.10 13.43
CA SER A 12 -14.31 -10.00 14.55
C SER A 12 -15.09 -11.24 14.12
N GLN A 13 -14.55 -12.43 14.42
CA GLN A 13 -15.27 -13.69 14.29
C GLN A 13 -16.69 -13.54 14.86
N THR A 14 -17.67 -13.90 14.03
CA THR A 14 -19.10 -13.76 14.29
C THR A 14 -19.49 -14.39 15.63
N GLY A 15 -20.08 -13.59 16.51
CA GLY A 15 -20.91 -14.09 17.60
C GLY A 15 -21.26 -13.05 18.67
N ARG A 16 -20.30 -12.21 19.10
CA ARG A 16 -20.53 -11.16 20.10
C ARG A 16 -19.63 -9.97 19.86
N LEU A 17 -20.22 -8.79 19.71
CA LEU A 17 -19.49 -7.52 19.69
C LEU A 17 -18.62 -7.43 20.95
N PRO A 18 -17.33 -7.07 20.85
CA PRO A 18 -16.50 -6.84 22.03
C PRO A 18 -17.14 -5.83 22.98
N TRP A 19 -16.98 -6.06 24.28
CA TRP A 19 -17.64 -5.27 25.34
C TRP A 19 -17.42 -3.76 25.21
N LYS A 20 -16.26 -3.33 24.71
CA LYS A 20 -15.94 -1.92 24.41
C LYS A 20 -16.85 -1.32 23.33
N GLN A 21 -17.17 -2.08 22.28
CA GLN A 21 -18.10 -1.64 21.23
C GLN A 21 -19.52 -1.53 21.78
N ILE A 22 -19.96 -2.48 22.62
CA ILE A 22 -21.28 -2.43 23.25
C ILE A 22 -21.44 -1.20 24.15
N ILE A 23 -20.47 -0.93 25.03
CA ILE A 23 -20.50 0.28 25.88
C ILE A 23 -20.53 1.54 25.01
N SER A 24 -19.68 1.59 23.99
CA SER A 24 -19.60 2.75 23.11
C SER A 24 -20.88 2.96 22.31
N ALA A 25 -21.55 1.88 21.87
CA ALA A 25 -22.87 1.95 21.25
C ALA A 25 -23.89 2.57 22.21
N GLY A 26 -23.87 2.19 23.50
CA GLY A 26 -24.72 2.81 24.52
C GLY A 26 -24.46 4.31 24.67
N ILE A 27 -23.19 4.73 24.69
CA ILE A 27 -22.80 6.14 24.79
C ILE A 27 -23.28 6.93 23.56
N PHE A 28 -23.04 6.41 22.35
CA PHE A 28 -23.46 7.07 21.12
C PHE A 28 -24.98 7.13 20.98
N LEU A 29 -25.70 6.09 21.43
CA LEU A 29 -27.16 6.09 21.49
C LEU A 29 -27.68 7.14 22.47
N CYS A 30 -27.10 7.22 23.67
CA CYS A 30 -27.43 8.27 24.63
C CYS A 30 -27.14 9.67 24.08
N ALA A 31 -26.01 9.86 23.41
CA ALA A 31 -25.67 11.12 22.75
C ALA A 31 -26.68 11.47 21.64
N ALA A 32 -27.10 10.50 20.83
CA ALA A 32 -28.11 10.70 19.80
C ALA A 32 -29.47 11.09 20.39
N ILE A 33 -29.89 10.44 21.48
CA ILE A 33 -31.13 10.78 22.18
C ILE A 33 -31.04 12.18 22.78
N LEU A 34 -29.91 12.53 23.43
CA LEU A 34 -29.70 13.85 24.00
C LEU A 34 -29.70 14.94 22.92
N LEU A 35 -29.05 14.71 21.78
CA LEU A 35 -29.09 15.64 20.66
C LEU A 35 -30.50 15.78 20.10
N ALA A 36 -31.22 14.67 19.89
CA ALA A 36 -32.57 14.69 19.34
C ALA A 36 -33.56 15.53 20.16
N ILE A 37 -33.34 15.67 21.47
CA ILE A 37 -34.18 16.51 22.35
C ILE A 37 -33.87 18.01 22.18
N ASN A 38 -32.65 18.37 21.79
CA ASN A 38 -32.17 19.76 21.72
C ASN A 38 -32.17 20.36 20.30
N VAL A 39 -32.48 19.53 19.30
CA VAL A 39 -32.41 19.89 17.88
C VAL A 39 -33.72 20.56 17.42
N PRO A 40 -33.66 21.56 16.52
CA PRO A 40 -34.84 22.34 16.12
C PRO A 40 -35.85 21.62 15.21
N SER A 41 -35.47 20.53 14.53
CA SER A 41 -36.37 19.79 13.62
C SER A 41 -36.17 18.28 13.70
N ILE A 42 -37.20 17.52 13.30
CA ILE A 42 -37.14 16.05 13.33
C ILE A 42 -36.20 15.49 12.26
N GLU A 43 -36.08 16.18 11.12
CA GLU A 43 -35.12 15.88 10.05
C GLU A 43 -33.69 15.96 10.59
N ILE A 44 -33.35 17.06 11.28
CA ILE A 44 -32.01 17.26 11.84
C ILE A 44 -31.73 16.22 12.94
N ALA A 45 -32.74 15.80 13.71
CA ALA A 45 -32.58 14.77 14.74
C ALA A 45 -32.20 13.42 14.12
N TRP A 46 -32.87 13.01 13.04
CA TRP A 46 -32.57 11.77 12.34
C TRP A 46 -31.23 11.80 11.61
N VAL A 47 -30.90 12.92 10.94
CA VAL A 47 -29.59 13.08 10.30
C VAL A 47 -28.47 13.08 11.34
N SER A 48 -28.64 13.76 12.48
CA SER A 48 -27.67 13.74 13.59
C SER A 48 -27.48 12.34 14.16
N ALA A 49 -28.56 11.55 14.27
CA ALA A 49 -28.48 10.15 14.69
C ALA A 49 -27.70 9.29 13.68
N LEU A 50 -27.94 9.47 12.37
CA LEU A 50 -27.20 8.78 11.31
C LEU A 50 -25.72 9.21 11.26
N LEU A 51 -25.42 10.48 11.50
CA LEU A 51 -24.05 10.99 11.63
C LEU A 51 -23.33 10.33 12.80
N LEU A 52 -23.94 10.30 13.99
CA LEU A 52 -23.37 9.63 15.16
C LEU A 52 -23.20 8.13 14.93
N LEU A 53 -24.15 7.48 14.25
CA LEU A 53 -24.03 6.08 13.85
C LEU A 53 -22.83 5.88 12.90
N THR A 54 -22.68 6.75 11.91
CA THR A 54 -21.56 6.70 10.96
C THR A 54 -20.21 6.85 11.69
N ILE A 55 -20.10 7.84 12.57
CA ILE A 55 -18.90 8.06 13.39
C ILE A 55 -18.64 6.83 14.26
N TYR A 56 -19.66 6.26 14.92
CA TYR A 56 -19.52 5.05 15.72
C TYR A 56 -19.03 3.85 14.89
N LEU A 57 -19.63 3.59 13.73
CA LEU A 57 -19.24 2.47 12.88
C LEU A 57 -17.79 2.58 12.39
N PHE A 58 -17.35 3.79 12.04
CA PHE A 58 -15.96 4.03 11.63
C PHE A 58 -14.98 4.01 12.80
N ALA A 59 -15.29 4.72 13.89
CA ALA A 59 -14.43 4.87 15.06
C ALA A 59 -14.07 3.55 15.73
N PHE A 60 -15.02 2.61 15.73
CA PHE A 60 -14.88 1.35 16.41
C PHE A 60 -14.69 0.16 15.46
N GLU A 61 -14.56 0.43 14.15
CA GLU A 61 -14.41 -0.56 13.08
C GLU A 61 -15.34 -1.77 13.27
N VAL A 62 -16.61 -1.51 13.59
CA VAL A 62 -17.61 -2.58 13.88
C VAL A 62 -17.78 -3.47 12.66
N VAL A 63 -17.70 -2.86 11.47
CA VAL A 63 -17.64 -3.48 10.16
C VAL A 63 -16.60 -2.73 9.31
N GLY A 64 -16.19 -3.28 8.17
CA GLY A 64 -15.34 -2.57 7.22
C GLY A 64 -15.92 -1.20 6.85
N VAL A 65 -15.06 -0.20 6.65
CA VAL A 65 -15.47 1.20 6.42
C VAL A 65 -16.36 1.34 5.18
N ASP A 66 -16.09 0.55 4.14
CA ASP A 66 -16.91 0.42 2.93
C ASP A 66 -18.30 -0.17 3.23
N VAL A 67 -18.35 -1.25 4.03
CA VAL A 67 -19.62 -1.85 4.47
C VAL A 67 -20.42 -0.86 5.31
N ALA A 68 -19.80 -0.15 6.24
CA ALA A 68 -20.44 0.88 7.03
C ALA A 68 -21.01 2.00 6.14
N ALA A 69 -20.26 2.49 5.16
CA ALA A 69 -20.75 3.49 4.20
C ALA A 69 -21.97 2.99 3.41
N ILE A 70 -21.94 1.76 2.90
CA ILE A 70 -23.07 1.15 2.20
C ILE A 70 -24.28 1.04 3.12
N VAL A 71 -24.09 0.60 4.38
CA VAL A 71 -25.16 0.54 5.38
C VAL A 71 -25.80 1.90 5.58
N ILE A 72 -25.01 2.96 5.73
CA ILE A 72 -25.54 4.33 5.90
C ILE A 72 -26.30 4.79 4.66
N MET A 73 -25.78 4.56 3.46
CA MET A 73 -26.49 4.86 2.20
C MET A 73 -27.83 4.12 2.11
N VAL A 74 -27.85 2.83 2.43
CA VAL A 74 -29.09 2.04 2.43
C VAL A 74 -30.07 2.55 3.49
N LEU A 75 -29.60 2.85 4.70
CA LEU A 75 -30.44 3.44 5.76
C LEU A 75 -31.05 4.77 5.33
N LEU A 76 -30.26 5.65 4.70
CA LEU A 76 -30.74 6.91 4.12
C LEU A 76 -31.85 6.65 3.09
N GLY A 77 -31.65 5.70 2.17
CA GLY A 77 -32.68 5.31 1.20
C GLY A 77 -33.95 4.77 1.86
N LEU A 78 -33.80 3.93 2.89
CA LEU A 78 -34.92 3.36 3.64
C LEU A 78 -35.72 4.40 4.44
N THR A 79 -35.16 5.58 4.73
CA THR A 79 -35.92 6.67 5.36
C THR A 79 -37.10 7.11 4.51
N SER A 80 -37.04 6.99 3.18
CA SER A 80 -38.18 7.29 2.30
C SER A 80 -39.38 6.38 2.54
N LEU A 81 -39.13 5.10 2.84
CA LEU A 81 -40.17 4.12 3.18
C LEU A 81 -40.66 4.30 4.62
N ALA A 82 -39.73 4.59 5.53
CA ALA A 82 -40.02 4.76 6.96
C ALA A 82 -40.50 6.17 7.33
N ALA A 83 -40.58 7.11 6.38
CA ALA A 83 -40.91 8.51 6.63
C ALA A 83 -42.18 8.71 7.48
N PRO A 84 -43.32 8.03 7.21
CA PRO A 84 -44.52 8.17 8.04
C PRO A 84 -44.33 7.70 9.49
N LEU A 85 -43.50 6.68 9.71
CA LEU A 85 -43.18 6.15 11.05
C LEU A 85 -42.17 7.04 11.79
N MET A 86 -41.32 7.72 11.05
CA MET A 86 -40.27 8.60 11.55
C MET A 86 -40.77 10.03 11.81
N GLY A 87 -42.01 10.35 11.44
CA GLY A 87 -42.59 11.69 11.54
C GLY A 87 -42.11 12.65 10.45
N LEU A 88 -41.57 12.14 9.35
CA LEU A 88 -41.04 12.91 8.22
C LEU A 88 -42.10 13.02 7.10
N SER A 89 -42.14 14.16 6.40
CA SER A 89 -43.02 14.33 5.23
C SER A 89 -42.50 13.60 3.98
N ALA A 90 -41.19 13.38 3.90
CA ALA A 90 -40.50 12.67 2.83
C ALA A 90 -39.25 11.98 3.40
N GLY A 91 -38.58 11.14 2.61
CA GLY A 91 -37.27 10.62 3.00
C GLY A 91 -36.24 11.73 3.18
N LEU A 92 -35.17 11.47 3.94
CA LEU A 92 -34.09 12.45 4.18
C LEU A 92 -33.30 12.78 2.88
N VAL A 93 -33.31 11.85 1.93
CA VAL A 93 -32.69 11.99 0.61
C VAL A 93 -33.67 11.47 -0.44
N ASP A 94 -33.73 12.12 -1.60
CA ASP A 94 -34.47 11.61 -2.75
C ASP A 94 -33.85 10.30 -3.24
N THR A 95 -34.67 9.26 -3.37
CA THR A 95 -34.22 7.94 -3.83
C THR A 95 -33.71 7.95 -5.27
N GLN A 96 -34.10 8.94 -6.08
CA GLN A 96 -33.54 9.13 -7.43
C GLN A 96 -32.07 9.56 -7.39
N HIS A 97 -31.68 10.32 -6.36
CA HIS A 97 -30.34 10.87 -6.20
C HIS A 97 -29.46 10.04 -5.23
N LEU A 98 -30.01 8.97 -4.64
CA LEU A 98 -29.31 8.16 -3.64
C LEU A 98 -28.03 7.49 -4.19
N PHE A 99 -28.01 7.13 -5.48
CA PHE A 99 -26.89 6.44 -6.10
C PHE A 99 -26.00 7.34 -6.98
N ASP A 100 -26.27 8.65 -7.01
CA ASP A 100 -25.53 9.60 -7.86
C ASP A 100 -24.04 9.66 -7.51
N GLY A 101 -23.68 9.31 -6.27
CA GLY A 101 -22.29 9.17 -5.87
C GLY A 101 -21.48 8.22 -6.76
N PHE A 102 -22.09 7.17 -7.33
CA PHE A 102 -21.40 6.23 -8.23
C PHE A 102 -21.09 6.81 -9.61
N SER A 103 -21.84 7.82 -10.06
CA SER A 103 -21.60 8.55 -11.31
C SER A 103 -20.86 9.88 -11.11
N SER A 104 -20.43 10.15 -9.87
CA SER A 104 -19.74 11.37 -9.49
C SER A 104 -18.38 11.52 -10.19
N ASN A 105 -17.98 12.77 -10.43
CA ASN A 105 -16.74 13.07 -11.14
C ASN A 105 -15.52 12.57 -10.35
N ALA A 106 -15.55 12.68 -9.03
CA ALA A 106 -14.51 12.21 -8.13
C ALA A 106 -14.33 10.68 -8.18
N VAL A 107 -15.42 9.92 -8.09
CA VAL A 107 -15.36 8.44 -8.10
C VAL A 107 -14.79 7.92 -9.41
N ILE A 108 -15.27 8.44 -10.55
CA ILE A 108 -14.77 8.04 -11.86
C ILE A 108 -13.30 8.46 -12.06
N SER A 109 -12.92 9.65 -11.55
CA SER A 109 -11.52 10.11 -11.59
C SER A 109 -10.59 9.20 -10.80
N ILE A 110 -11.00 8.73 -9.61
CA ILE A 110 -10.22 7.82 -8.78
C ILE A 110 -10.01 6.47 -9.47
N ILE A 111 -11.04 5.92 -10.09
CA ILE A 111 -10.93 4.69 -10.90
C ILE A 111 -9.88 4.88 -11.99
N ALA A 112 -9.95 5.98 -12.74
CA ALA A 112 -9.00 6.27 -13.81
C ALA A 112 -7.55 6.42 -13.30
N VAL A 113 -7.34 7.08 -12.17
CA VAL A 113 -6.01 7.30 -11.57
C VAL A 113 -5.40 5.99 -11.08
N MET A 114 -6.19 5.10 -10.49
CA MET A 114 -5.73 3.76 -10.09
C MET A 114 -5.30 2.94 -11.31
N ILE A 115 -6.07 2.99 -12.41
CA ILE A 115 -5.72 2.31 -13.66
C ILE A 115 -4.44 2.89 -14.28
N ILE A 116 -4.33 4.22 -14.37
CA ILE A 116 -3.13 4.91 -14.87
C ILE A 116 -1.91 4.52 -14.03
N GLY A 117 -2.06 4.51 -12.70
CA GLY A 117 -1.01 4.14 -11.77
C GLY A 117 -0.52 2.71 -11.98
N ALA A 118 -1.44 1.75 -12.13
CA ALA A 118 -1.11 0.36 -12.43
C ALA A 118 -0.46 0.19 -13.81
N GLY A 119 -0.94 0.93 -14.82
CA GLY A 119 -0.33 0.94 -16.15
C GLY A 119 1.11 1.44 -16.13
N LEU A 120 1.40 2.52 -15.40
CA LEU A 120 2.77 3.01 -15.21
C LEU A 120 3.65 1.98 -14.50
N ASP A 121 3.14 1.32 -13.47
CA ASP A 121 3.87 0.28 -12.75
C ASP A 121 4.23 -0.92 -13.64
N ARG A 122 3.26 -1.44 -14.41
CA ARG A 122 3.48 -2.57 -15.33
C ARG A 122 4.57 -2.31 -16.36
N THR A 123 4.92 -1.05 -16.62
CA THR A 123 6.02 -0.70 -17.52
C THR A 123 7.42 -0.83 -16.89
N GLY A 124 7.52 -1.13 -15.59
CA GLY A 124 8.79 -1.23 -14.88
C GLY A 124 9.52 0.10 -14.71
N ILE A 125 8.84 1.24 -14.90
CA ILE A 125 9.41 2.58 -14.75
C ILE A 125 10.03 2.78 -13.36
N MET A 126 9.43 2.16 -12.33
CA MET A 126 9.90 2.22 -10.95
C MET A 126 11.28 1.58 -10.75
N SER A 127 11.64 0.57 -11.54
CA SER A 127 13.00 0.00 -11.51
C SER A 127 14.05 0.95 -12.08
N LYS A 128 13.68 1.78 -13.07
CA LYS A 128 14.57 2.84 -13.57
C LYS A 128 14.73 3.97 -12.57
N VAL A 129 13.63 4.37 -11.92
CA VAL A 129 13.64 5.36 -10.84
C VAL A 129 14.55 4.90 -9.69
N ALA A 130 14.46 3.63 -9.27
CA ALA A 130 15.35 3.06 -8.26
C ALA A 130 16.84 3.16 -8.63
N ALA A 131 17.18 2.81 -9.88
CA ALA A 131 18.55 2.88 -10.37
C ALA A 131 19.07 4.33 -10.39
N PHE A 132 18.23 5.30 -10.78
CA PHE A 132 18.54 6.72 -10.77
C PHE A 132 18.82 7.23 -9.34
N ILE A 133 17.96 6.88 -8.37
CA ILE A 133 18.14 7.25 -6.95
C ILE A 133 19.48 6.72 -6.43
N LEU A 134 19.83 5.48 -6.74
CA LEU A 134 21.09 4.85 -6.33
C LEU A 134 22.32 5.48 -6.97
N GLN A 135 22.23 5.85 -8.26
CA GLN A 135 23.34 6.50 -8.97
C GLN A 135 23.66 7.88 -8.40
N ILE A 136 22.64 8.63 -7.97
CA ILE A 136 22.80 10.01 -7.51
C ILE A 136 23.02 10.09 -5.99
N GLY A 137 22.30 9.27 -5.21
CA GLY A 137 22.32 9.32 -3.74
C GLY A 137 23.57 8.71 -3.10
N GLY A 138 24.26 7.81 -3.79
CA GLY A 138 25.44 7.12 -3.24
C GLY A 138 25.07 6.13 -2.14
N LYS A 139 25.75 6.19 -0.98
CA LYS A 139 25.58 5.24 0.14
C LYS A 139 25.20 5.89 1.49
N THR A 140 25.01 7.21 1.53
CA THR A 140 24.82 7.93 2.80
C THR A 140 23.36 8.30 3.02
N GLU A 141 22.85 8.08 4.24
CA GLU A 141 21.47 8.43 4.63
C GLU A 141 21.10 9.87 4.26
N GLY A 142 21.97 10.84 4.57
CA GLY A 142 21.70 12.27 4.33
C GLY A 142 21.56 12.67 2.86
N ARG A 143 21.96 11.81 1.92
CA ARG A 143 21.72 12.01 0.47
C ARG A 143 20.56 11.18 -0.03
N ILE A 144 20.43 9.95 0.46
CA ILE A 144 19.41 9.01 0.00
C ILE A 144 18.00 9.43 0.48
N ILE A 145 17.85 9.80 1.75
CA ILE A 145 16.56 10.19 2.34
C ILE A 145 15.89 11.32 1.53
N PRO A 146 16.53 12.49 1.29
CA PRO A 146 15.86 13.56 0.56
C PRO A 146 15.51 13.18 -0.89
N ILE A 147 16.34 12.36 -1.55
CA ILE A 147 16.06 11.90 -2.91
C ILE A 147 14.86 10.95 -2.93
N ILE A 148 14.81 9.96 -2.04
CA ILE A 148 13.66 9.04 -1.93
C ILE A 148 12.39 9.84 -1.61
N SER A 149 12.44 10.67 -0.57
CA SER A 149 11.31 11.48 -0.10
C SER A 149 10.79 12.43 -1.19
N SER A 150 11.67 13.11 -1.92
CA SER A 150 11.24 14.02 -2.99
C SER A 150 10.67 13.27 -4.18
N THR A 151 11.29 12.13 -4.55
CA THR A 151 10.85 11.35 -5.71
C THR A 151 9.49 10.71 -5.47
N VAL A 152 9.26 10.12 -4.30
CA VAL A 152 7.96 9.54 -3.95
C VAL A 152 6.90 10.63 -3.81
N ALA A 153 7.24 11.81 -3.28
CA ALA A 153 6.30 12.93 -3.19
C ALA A 153 5.83 13.40 -4.57
N ILE A 154 6.74 13.53 -5.54
CA ILE A 154 6.41 13.90 -6.92
C ILE A 154 5.49 12.84 -7.54
N ILE A 155 5.82 11.56 -7.38
CA ILE A 155 4.99 10.48 -7.96
C ILE A 155 3.60 10.46 -7.30
N SER A 156 3.55 10.60 -5.97
CA SER A 156 2.30 10.67 -5.21
C SER A 156 1.46 11.93 -5.49
N SER A 157 2.04 12.95 -6.13
CA SER A 157 1.25 14.11 -6.58
C SER A 157 0.37 13.80 -7.79
N PHE A 158 0.62 12.70 -8.51
CA PHE A 158 -0.14 12.29 -9.69
C PHE A 158 -0.74 10.88 -9.57
N MET A 159 -0.39 10.16 -8.50
CA MET A 159 -0.85 8.82 -8.20
C MET A 159 -1.37 8.78 -6.78
N GLN A 160 -2.33 7.88 -6.52
CA GLN A 160 -2.86 7.72 -5.17
C GLN A 160 -1.76 7.28 -4.20
N ASN A 161 -1.73 7.88 -3.00
CA ASN A 161 -0.70 7.69 -1.96
C ASN A 161 -0.29 6.22 -1.75
N VAL A 162 -1.26 5.30 -1.71
CA VAL A 162 -1.01 3.87 -1.49
C VAL A 162 -0.31 3.21 -2.66
N GLY A 163 -0.75 3.53 -3.88
CA GLY A 163 -0.08 3.08 -5.09
C GLY A 163 1.37 3.56 -5.09
N ALA A 164 1.62 4.85 -4.88
CA ALA A 164 2.98 5.38 -4.81
C ALA A 164 3.84 4.67 -3.74
N ALA A 165 3.31 4.46 -2.53
CA ALA A 165 4.05 3.79 -1.46
C ALA A 165 4.34 2.30 -1.75
N ALA A 166 3.36 1.56 -2.28
CA ALA A 166 3.53 0.15 -2.65
C ALA A 166 4.61 -0.03 -3.72
N LEU A 167 4.62 0.87 -4.70
CA LEU A 167 5.64 0.90 -5.75
C LEU A 167 7.03 1.23 -5.23
N PHE A 168 7.12 2.06 -4.19
CA PHE A 168 8.40 2.43 -3.58
C PHE A 168 8.91 1.40 -2.59
N LEU A 169 8.05 0.57 -1.98
CA LEU A 169 8.48 -0.46 -1.02
C LEU A 169 9.61 -1.37 -1.57
N PRO A 170 9.51 -2.00 -2.77
CA PRO A 170 10.59 -2.79 -3.33
C PRO A 170 11.80 -1.94 -3.77
N VAL A 171 11.58 -0.67 -4.14
CA VAL A 171 12.66 0.28 -4.47
C VAL A 171 13.50 0.58 -3.22
N VAL A 172 12.86 0.94 -2.11
CA VAL A 172 13.52 1.22 -0.84
C VAL A 172 14.22 -0.02 -0.30
N SER A 173 13.64 -1.21 -0.48
CA SER A 173 14.28 -2.49 -0.12
C SER A 173 15.60 -2.69 -0.86
N ARG A 174 15.60 -2.49 -2.19
CA ARG A 174 16.82 -2.54 -3.00
C ARG A 174 17.85 -1.50 -2.57
N ILE A 175 17.40 -0.28 -2.24
CA ILE A 175 18.29 0.79 -1.79
C ILE A 175 18.92 0.46 -0.44
N SER A 176 18.11 0.01 0.52
CA SER A 176 18.55 -0.43 1.85
C SER A 176 19.66 -1.46 1.75
N ALA A 177 19.45 -2.53 0.97
CA ALA A 177 20.42 -3.61 0.86
C ALA A 177 21.68 -3.23 0.07
N ARG A 178 21.58 -2.34 -0.94
CA ARG A 178 22.75 -1.90 -1.73
C ARG A 178 23.58 -0.83 -1.04
N ALA A 179 22.92 0.04 -0.27
CA ALA A 179 23.56 1.13 0.48
C ALA A 179 23.98 0.73 1.89
N ASP A 180 23.62 -0.48 2.36
CA ASP A 180 23.88 -0.96 3.73
C ASP A 180 23.23 -0.05 4.78
N LEU A 181 21.99 0.37 4.51
CA LEU A 181 21.21 1.27 5.36
C LEU A 181 19.98 0.53 5.92
N PRO A 182 19.62 0.73 7.20
CA PRO A 182 18.44 0.10 7.77
C PRO A 182 17.16 0.51 7.03
N MET A 183 16.38 -0.48 6.58
CA MET A 183 15.09 -0.29 5.91
C MET A 183 14.13 0.58 6.74
N SER A 184 14.13 0.37 8.06
CA SER A 184 13.38 1.14 9.06
C SER A 184 13.72 2.63 9.10
N ARG A 185 14.86 3.07 8.55
CA ARG A 185 15.20 4.50 8.47
C ARG A 185 14.83 5.13 7.13
N LEU A 186 14.51 4.33 6.12
CA LEU A 186 14.13 4.82 4.79
C LEU A 186 12.62 4.80 4.54
N LEU A 187 11.88 3.87 5.15
CA LEU A 187 10.46 3.68 4.89
C LEU A 187 9.56 4.78 5.46
N MET A 188 9.82 5.28 6.67
CA MET A 188 9.03 6.36 7.27
C MET A 188 9.18 7.69 6.53
N PRO A 189 10.39 8.16 6.14
CA PRO A 189 10.52 9.33 5.27
C PRO A 189 9.85 9.16 3.92
N MET A 190 9.89 7.95 3.34
CA MET A 190 9.20 7.63 2.09
C MET A 190 7.68 7.73 2.26
N GLY A 191 7.11 7.03 3.24
CA GLY A 191 5.66 6.97 3.44
C GLY A 191 5.06 8.34 3.81
N PHE A 192 5.71 9.09 4.70
CA PHE A 192 5.22 10.42 5.07
C PHE A 192 5.28 11.38 3.89
N CYS A 193 6.36 11.35 3.10
CA CYS A 193 6.47 12.20 1.92
C CYS A 193 5.56 11.75 0.77
N ALA A 194 5.15 10.47 0.72
CA ALA A 194 4.07 10.03 -0.17
C ALA A 194 2.75 10.69 0.23
N ILE A 195 2.37 10.64 1.52
CA ILE A 195 1.16 11.30 2.02
C ILE A 195 1.19 12.82 1.74
N LEU A 196 2.33 13.48 2.02
CA LEU A 196 2.51 14.92 1.73
C LEU A 196 2.46 15.22 0.22
N GLY A 197 3.05 14.36 -0.61
CA GLY A 197 3.00 14.48 -2.07
C GLY A 197 1.57 14.45 -2.60
N GLY A 198 0.70 13.66 -1.97
CA GLY A 198 -0.73 13.63 -2.26
C GLY A 198 -1.45 14.98 -2.08
N THR A 199 -0.85 15.94 -1.37
CA THR A 199 -1.41 17.30 -1.18
C THR A 199 -0.98 18.31 -2.24
N VAL A 200 -0.11 17.92 -3.18
CA VAL A 200 0.43 18.82 -4.22
C VAL A 200 -0.53 19.03 -5.38
N SER A 201 -1.46 18.10 -5.62
CA SER A 201 -2.49 18.25 -6.65
C SER A 201 -3.85 17.80 -6.11
N MET A 202 -4.92 18.26 -6.77
CA MET A 202 -6.28 17.82 -6.46
C MET A 202 -6.51 16.32 -6.71
N VAL A 203 -5.57 15.63 -7.38
CA VAL A 203 -5.65 14.20 -7.73
C VAL A 203 -4.75 13.32 -6.86
N GLY A 204 -3.81 13.91 -6.11
CA GLY A 204 -2.83 13.13 -5.34
C GLY A 204 -3.46 12.35 -4.18
N SER A 205 -4.53 12.87 -3.56
CA SER A 205 -5.17 12.25 -2.42
C SER A 205 -6.69 12.11 -2.60
N SER A 206 -7.25 11.06 -1.99
CA SER A 206 -8.70 10.84 -2.02
C SER A 206 -9.49 12.04 -1.48
N PRO A 207 -9.14 12.65 -0.32
CA PRO A 207 -9.74 13.89 0.20
C PRO A 207 -9.81 15.06 -0.79
N LEU A 208 -8.77 15.27 -1.59
CA LEU A 208 -8.76 16.37 -2.55
C LEU A 208 -9.56 16.04 -3.81
N ILE A 209 -9.56 14.79 -4.28
CA ILE A 209 -10.34 14.41 -5.46
C ILE A 209 -11.84 14.64 -5.22
N LEU A 210 -12.36 14.30 -4.04
CA LEU A 210 -13.79 14.50 -3.75
C LEU A 210 -14.17 15.93 -3.38
N LEU A 211 -13.21 16.81 -3.11
CA LEU A 211 -13.49 18.16 -2.61
C LEU A 211 -14.40 18.95 -3.57
N ASN A 212 -14.13 18.91 -4.87
CA ASN A 212 -14.95 19.65 -5.85
C ASN A 212 -16.38 19.11 -5.96
N ASP A 213 -16.59 17.81 -5.77
CA ASP A 213 -17.92 17.22 -5.76
C ASP A 213 -18.69 17.62 -4.49
N LEU A 214 -18.02 17.65 -3.33
CA LEU A 214 -18.61 18.15 -2.09
C LEU A 214 -18.91 19.66 -2.15
N ILE A 215 -18.04 20.45 -2.79
CA ILE A 215 -18.29 21.87 -3.05
C ILE A 215 -19.55 22.03 -3.92
N ALA A 216 -19.69 21.24 -4.99
CA ALA A 216 -20.88 21.28 -5.84
C ALA A 216 -22.16 20.90 -5.06
N THR A 217 -22.06 19.91 -4.16
CA THR A 217 -23.14 19.56 -3.24
C THR A 217 -23.51 20.73 -2.32
N SER A 218 -22.56 21.34 -1.62
CA SER A 218 -22.82 22.47 -0.72
C SER A 218 -23.34 23.70 -1.47
N ASN A 219 -22.87 23.98 -2.68
CA ASN A 219 -23.37 25.08 -3.52
C ASN A 219 -24.87 25.00 -3.81
N SER A 220 -25.44 23.79 -3.81
CA SER A 220 -26.88 23.59 -4.03
C SER A 220 -27.73 24.14 -2.88
N ALA A 221 -27.15 24.30 -1.69
CA ALA A 221 -27.81 24.85 -0.49
C ALA A 221 -27.42 26.31 -0.20
N LEU A 222 -26.42 26.85 -0.90
CA LEU A 222 -25.93 28.21 -0.69
C LEU A 222 -26.62 29.23 -1.62
N PRO A 223 -26.84 30.47 -1.17
CA PRO A 223 -27.24 31.58 -2.03
C PRO A 223 -26.24 31.80 -3.18
N GLU A 224 -26.70 32.27 -4.34
CA GLU A 224 -25.86 32.51 -5.53
C GLU A 224 -24.60 33.34 -5.21
N GLU A 225 -24.71 34.33 -4.33
CA GLU A 225 -23.61 35.22 -3.91
C GLU A 225 -22.52 34.51 -3.07
N GLN A 226 -22.83 33.35 -2.49
CA GLN A 226 -21.94 32.57 -1.63
C GLN A 226 -21.50 31.25 -2.27
N GLN A 227 -21.91 30.99 -3.51
CA GLN A 227 -21.50 29.80 -4.24
C GLN A 227 -20.00 29.84 -4.51
N MET A 228 -19.36 28.68 -4.31
CA MET A 228 -17.94 28.48 -4.45
C MET A 228 -17.61 28.02 -5.87
N GLU A 229 -16.52 28.52 -6.44
CA GLU A 229 -15.95 27.94 -7.65
C GLU A 229 -15.21 26.63 -7.34
N ALA A 230 -15.16 25.74 -8.33
CA ALA A 230 -14.38 24.49 -8.22
C ALA A 230 -12.88 24.79 -8.29
N TRP A 231 -12.09 24.06 -7.52
CA TRP A 231 -10.64 24.20 -7.54
C TRP A 231 -10.04 23.53 -8.78
N SER A 232 -9.16 24.26 -9.48
CA SER A 232 -8.31 23.69 -10.55
C SER A 232 -7.30 22.67 -9.99
N LEU A 233 -6.75 21.81 -10.86
CA LEU A 233 -5.85 20.71 -10.47
C LEU A 233 -4.69 21.15 -9.56
N PHE A 234 -4.08 22.30 -9.85
CA PHE A 234 -2.88 22.79 -9.18
C PHE A 234 -3.11 23.98 -8.24
N SER A 235 -4.38 24.28 -7.90
CA SER A 235 -4.68 25.35 -6.94
C SER A 235 -3.98 25.12 -5.59
N VAL A 236 -3.88 23.86 -5.17
CA VAL A 236 -3.28 23.44 -3.90
C VAL A 236 -1.75 23.32 -3.95
N THR A 237 -1.15 23.41 -5.14
CA THR A 237 0.28 23.14 -5.36
C THR A 237 1.23 23.99 -4.52
N PRO A 238 1.03 25.32 -4.35
CA PRO A 238 1.90 26.11 -3.48
C PRO A 238 1.96 25.57 -2.05
N ILE A 239 0.81 25.21 -1.50
CA ILE A 239 0.67 24.67 -0.14
C ILE A 239 1.27 23.27 -0.06
N GLY A 240 0.94 22.39 -1.01
CA GLY A 240 1.49 21.03 -1.05
C GLY A 240 3.00 21.01 -1.22
N LEU A 241 3.58 21.91 -2.03
CA LEU A 241 5.04 22.03 -2.16
C LEU A 241 5.69 22.51 -0.85
N MET A 242 5.07 23.45 -0.12
CA MET A 242 5.55 23.83 1.21
C MET A 242 5.51 22.67 2.20
N LEU A 243 4.45 21.86 2.17
CA LEU A 243 4.30 20.67 3.01
C LEU A 243 5.34 19.61 2.68
N VAL A 244 5.56 19.31 1.38
CA VAL A 244 6.60 18.38 0.92
C VAL A 244 7.99 18.87 1.31
N ALA A 245 8.30 20.14 1.06
CA ALA A 245 9.58 20.73 1.46
C ALA A 245 9.81 20.62 2.96
N THR A 246 8.77 20.89 3.76
CA THR A 246 8.81 20.76 5.22
C THR A 246 9.08 19.32 5.65
N GLY A 247 8.39 18.34 5.06
CA GLY A 247 8.63 16.92 5.34
C GLY A 247 10.05 16.47 5.00
N VAL A 248 10.56 16.86 3.83
CA VAL A 248 11.93 16.56 3.40
C VAL A 248 12.94 17.18 4.36
N ILE A 249 12.80 18.48 4.69
CA ILE A 249 13.68 19.18 5.62
C ILE A 249 13.61 18.54 7.01
N TYR A 250 12.42 18.19 7.48
CA TYR A 250 12.21 17.53 8.76
C TYR A 250 12.99 16.21 8.85
N PHE A 251 12.89 15.33 7.86
CA PHE A 251 13.63 14.07 7.89
C PHE A 251 15.14 14.23 7.69
N VAL A 252 15.59 15.24 6.93
CA VAL A 252 17.02 15.55 6.79
C VAL A 252 17.62 16.04 8.11
N LEU A 253 16.93 16.92 8.84
CA LEU A 253 17.45 17.54 10.06
C LEU A 253 17.21 16.69 11.32
N ALA A 254 15.99 16.21 11.48
CA ALA A 254 15.54 15.49 12.68
C ALA A 254 15.56 13.97 12.52
N GLY A 255 15.74 13.44 11.30
CA GLY A 255 15.67 12.00 11.04
C GLY A 255 16.66 11.17 11.88
N ARG A 256 17.83 11.73 12.22
CA ARG A 256 18.79 11.06 13.13
C ARG A 256 18.28 10.86 14.56
N PHE A 257 17.34 11.68 15.01
CA PHE A 257 16.79 11.64 16.37
C PHE A 257 15.43 10.96 16.44
N VAL A 258 14.65 11.08 15.37
CA VAL A 258 13.25 10.68 15.35
C VAL A 258 13.06 9.29 14.75
N LEU A 259 13.84 8.94 13.72
CA LEU A 259 13.64 7.67 13.03
C LEU A 259 14.10 6.49 13.89
N PRO A 260 13.25 5.46 14.06
CA PRO A 260 13.65 4.27 14.77
C PRO A 260 14.72 3.52 13.96
N ALA A 261 15.83 3.19 14.63
CA ALA A 261 16.84 2.28 14.10
C ALA A 261 16.50 0.87 14.58
N THR A 262 15.41 0.30 14.09
CA THR A 262 15.15 -1.12 14.29
C THR A 262 16.18 -1.87 13.45
N LYS A 263 17.00 -2.73 14.07
CA LYS A 263 17.69 -3.80 13.34
C LYS A 263 16.60 -4.71 12.81
N SER A 264 16.02 -4.36 11.67
CA SER A 264 15.16 -5.29 10.96
C SER A 264 16.05 -6.46 10.60
N GLU A 265 15.76 -7.62 11.17
CA GLU A 265 16.12 -8.87 10.54
C GLU A 265 15.68 -8.74 9.08
N SER A 266 16.65 -8.89 8.19
CA SER A 266 16.54 -8.74 6.75
C SER A 266 15.67 -9.86 6.15
N SER A 267 14.39 -10.02 6.52
CA SER A 267 13.64 -11.22 6.14
C SER A 267 12.13 -11.29 6.49
N THR A 268 11.39 -10.21 6.77
CA THR A 268 10.00 -10.39 7.29
C THR A 268 8.94 -10.90 6.30
N THR A 269 9.11 -10.81 4.97
CA THR A 269 8.26 -11.55 4.01
C THR A 269 8.80 -12.95 3.68
N ALA A 270 10.11 -13.16 3.80
CA ALA A 270 10.70 -14.49 3.68
C ALA A 270 10.33 -15.36 4.89
N ALA A 271 10.16 -14.76 6.07
CA ALA A 271 9.84 -15.45 7.31
C ALA A 271 8.48 -16.16 7.26
N GLY A 272 7.42 -15.60 6.67
CA GLY A 272 6.10 -16.26 6.61
C GLY A 272 6.11 -17.57 5.80
N ALA A 273 6.71 -17.53 4.59
CA ALA A 273 6.88 -18.73 3.77
C ALA A 273 7.88 -19.71 4.41
N LEU A 274 9.05 -19.24 4.88
CA LEU A 274 10.01 -20.10 5.59
C LEU A 274 9.45 -20.70 6.87
N GLN A 275 8.55 -20.00 7.58
CA GLN A 275 7.91 -20.48 8.81
C GLN A 275 6.86 -21.56 8.48
N TYR A 276 6.03 -21.38 7.45
CA TYR A 276 5.15 -22.43 6.94
C TYR A 276 5.93 -23.70 6.57
N PHE A 277 7.04 -23.56 5.83
CA PHE A 277 7.90 -24.70 5.49
C PHE A 277 8.60 -25.32 6.71
N ARG A 278 8.98 -24.50 7.69
CA ARG A 278 9.57 -24.94 8.96
C ARG A 278 8.58 -25.74 9.79
N ASP A 279 7.34 -25.30 9.87
CA ASP A 279 6.29 -25.90 10.68
C ASP A 279 5.71 -27.18 10.04
N LEU A 280 5.56 -27.21 8.70
CA LEU A 280 4.96 -28.35 7.99
C LEU A 280 5.97 -29.46 7.65
N TYR A 281 7.22 -29.12 7.31
CA TYR A 281 8.24 -30.08 6.88
C TYR A 281 9.43 -30.20 7.87
N GLY A 282 9.45 -29.40 8.94
CA GLY A 282 10.48 -29.44 9.99
C GLY A 282 11.83 -28.88 9.55
N VAL A 283 11.84 -27.92 8.62
CA VAL A 283 13.05 -27.54 7.88
C VAL A 283 13.52 -26.12 8.25
N SER A 284 14.72 -26.04 8.83
CA SER A 284 15.34 -24.79 9.30
C SER A 284 16.45 -24.31 8.35
N PHE A 285 16.12 -24.16 7.08
CA PHE A 285 17.08 -23.67 6.10
C PHE A 285 17.22 -22.15 6.14
N SER A 286 18.42 -21.67 5.86
CA SER A 286 18.72 -20.25 5.71
C SER A 286 19.59 -20.04 4.47
N LEU A 287 19.49 -18.85 3.89
CA LEU A 287 20.24 -18.47 2.71
C LEU A 287 21.54 -17.77 3.14
N PHE A 288 22.67 -18.22 2.59
CA PHE A 288 24.00 -17.73 2.90
C PHE A 288 24.74 -17.33 1.61
N GLU A 289 25.59 -16.30 1.71
CA GLU A 289 26.52 -15.92 0.63
C GLU A 289 27.95 -16.25 1.06
N LEU A 290 28.60 -17.14 0.30
CA LEU A 290 29.95 -17.59 0.54
C LEU A 290 30.87 -17.09 -0.57
N VAL A 291 32.02 -16.54 -0.20
CA VAL A 291 33.10 -16.21 -1.14
C VAL A 291 34.15 -17.30 -1.04
N VAL A 292 34.57 -17.85 -2.18
CA VAL A 292 35.64 -18.85 -2.31
C VAL A 292 36.98 -18.11 -2.43
N PRO A 293 37.87 -18.16 -1.42
CA PRO A 293 39.20 -17.59 -1.50
C PRO A 293 40.10 -18.33 -2.50
N ASP A 294 41.20 -17.68 -2.90
CA ASP A 294 42.15 -18.25 -3.87
C ASP A 294 42.90 -19.49 -3.33
N ASP A 295 43.02 -19.61 -2.01
CA ASP A 295 43.67 -20.69 -1.27
C ASP A 295 42.71 -21.79 -0.80
N SER A 296 41.44 -21.76 -1.24
CA SER A 296 40.44 -22.75 -0.80
C SER A 296 40.60 -24.10 -1.48
N ASP A 297 40.58 -25.17 -0.69
CA ASP A 297 40.53 -26.57 -1.17
C ASP A 297 39.23 -26.91 -1.93
N LEU A 298 38.28 -25.97 -2.00
CA LEU A 298 37.07 -26.09 -2.78
C LEU A 298 37.30 -25.85 -4.28
N VAL A 299 38.39 -25.15 -4.64
CA VAL A 299 38.71 -24.80 -6.02
C VAL A 299 38.98 -26.08 -6.85
N GLY A 300 38.36 -26.16 -8.03
CA GLY A 300 38.47 -27.30 -8.94
C GLY A 300 37.50 -28.46 -8.67
N LYS A 301 36.80 -28.47 -7.53
CA LYS A 301 35.72 -29.44 -7.26
C LYS A 301 34.45 -29.07 -8.03
N GLN A 302 33.60 -30.05 -8.33
CA GLN A 302 32.29 -29.81 -8.93
C GLN A 302 31.22 -29.64 -7.86
N LEU A 303 30.15 -28.91 -8.19
CA LEU A 303 28.99 -28.76 -7.29
C LEU A 303 28.39 -30.11 -6.89
N ASP A 304 28.30 -31.08 -7.81
CA ASP A 304 27.67 -32.37 -7.50
C ASP A 304 28.43 -33.17 -6.43
N ASP A 305 29.75 -33.01 -6.36
CA ASP A 305 30.64 -33.75 -5.44
C ASP A 305 30.51 -33.26 -3.99
N ILE A 306 30.10 -31.99 -3.80
CA ILE A 306 30.10 -31.33 -2.49
C ILE A 306 28.70 -31.25 -1.86
N GLU A 307 27.66 -31.05 -2.67
CA GLU A 307 26.33 -30.67 -2.16
C GLU A 307 25.71 -31.77 -1.29
N THR A 308 25.80 -33.03 -1.72
CA THR A 308 25.25 -34.16 -0.95
C THR A 308 26.11 -34.42 0.30
N LEU A 309 27.44 -34.39 0.18
CA LEU A 309 28.37 -34.74 1.27
C LEU A 309 28.29 -33.76 2.43
N TYR A 310 28.19 -32.47 2.13
CA TYR A 310 28.16 -31.40 3.13
C TYR A 310 26.75 -30.92 3.47
N LYS A 311 25.71 -31.51 2.88
CA LYS A 311 24.30 -31.14 3.09
C LYS A 311 24.04 -29.64 2.86
N VAL A 312 24.50 -29.17 1.70
CA VAL A 312 24.35 -27.80 1.23
C VAL A 312 23.78 -27.78 -0.18
N ARG A 313 22.93 -26.78 -0.50
CA ARG A 313 22.46 -26.52 -1.86
C ARG A 313 23.03 -25.24 -2.43
N VAL A 314 23.73 -25.31 -3.55
CA VAL A 314 24.13 -24.10 -4.28
C VAL A 314 23.02 -23.70 -5.26
N ILE A 315 22.44 -22.52 -5.05
CA ILE A 315 21.31 -22.02 -5.84
C ILE A 315 21.67 -20.83 -6.73
N ALA A 316 22.82 -20.20 -6.49
CA ALA A 316 23.33 -19.09 -7.27
C ALA A 316 24.85 -19.13 -7.32
N ASN A 317 25.43 -18.64 -8.41
CA ASN A 317 26.87 -18.41 -8.49
C ASN A 317 27.19 -17.09 -9.20
N LYS A 318 28.37 -16.56 -8.94
CA LYS A 318 28.95 -15.45 -9.69
C LYS A 318 30.44 -15.69 -9.85
N ARG A 319 30.89 -15.76 -11.10
CA ARG A 319 32.32 -15.83 -11.45
C ARG A 319 32.95 -14.43 -11.44
N ALA A 320 34.26 -14.36 -11.27
CA ALA A 320 34.99 -13.10 -11.33
C ALA A 320 34.76 -12.41 -12.69
N GLY A 321 34.28 -11.16 -12.67
CA GLY A 321 33.99 -10.37 -13.87
C GLY A 321 32.71 -10.74 -14.64
N ALA A 322 31.95 -11.75 -14.20
CA ALA A 322 30.70 -12.16 -14.83
C ALA A 322 29.46 -11.60 -14.10
N GLU A 323 28.31 -11.63 -14.77
CA GLU A 323 27.02 -11.38 -14.11
C GLU A 323 26.64 -12.53 -13.18
N SER A 324 25.77 -12.22 -12.22
CA SER A 324 25.19 -13.22 -11.31
C SER A 324 24.32 -14.19 -12.08
N GLN A 325 24.48 -15.48 -11.81
CA GLN A 325 23.74 -16.54 -12.47
C GLN A 325 22.77 -17.22 -11.50
N VAL A 326 21.47 -17.16 -11.80
CA VAL A 326 20.38 -17.76 -11.03
C VAL A 326 19.28 -18.24 -12.00
N GLY A 327 18.65 -19.38 -11.71
CA GLY A 327 17.49 -19.86 -12.46
C GLY A 327 17.82 -20.79 -13.65
N PRO A 328 16.89 -20.98 -14.59
CA PRO A 328 17.08 -21.93 -15.70
C PRO A 328 18.29 -21.58 -16.56
N GLY A 329 19.00 -22.61 -17.03
CA GLY A 329 20.14 -22.50 -17.95
C GLY A 329 21.48 -22.14 -17.30
N THR A 330 21.51 -21.89 -15.99
CA THR A 330 22.66 -21.26 -15.32
C THR A 330 23.52 -22.22 -14.50
N LEU A 331 22.96 -22.83 -13.44
CA LEU A 331 23.68 -23.74 -12.56
C LEU A 331 23.51 -25.20 -12.97
N ALA A 332 24.59 -25.77 -13.48
CA ALA A 332 24.70 -27.18 -13.82
C ALA A 332 25.40 -27.96 -12.70
N ARG A 333 25.12 -29.26 -12.56
CA ARG A 333 25.72 -30.10 -11.51
C ARG A 333 27.24 -30.26 -11.68
N ASP A 334 27.71 -30.21 -12.92
CA ASP A 334 29.11 -30.31 -13.35
C ASP A 334 29.84 -28.96 -13.35
N THR A 335 29.22 -27.91 -12.79
CA THR A 335 29.87 -26.60 -12.66
C THR A 335 31.07 -26.74 -11.74
N ALA A 336 32.27 -26.47 -12.26
CA ALA A 336 33.49 -26.39 -11.49
C ALA A 336 33.51 -25.11 -10.65
N ILE A 337 34.01 -25.22 -9.42
CA ILE A 337 34.18 -24.10 -8.51
C ILE A 337 35.53 -23.43 -8.80
N GLU A 338 35.49 -22.13 -9.08
CA GLU A 338 36.65 -21.32 -9.46
C GLU A 338 37.10 -20.42 -8.30
N ASN A 339 38.34 -19.92 -8.37
CA ASN A 339 38.85 -18.97 -7.39
C ASN A 339 38.08 -17.64 -7.45
N GLY A 340 37.82 -17.03 -6.30
CA GLY A 340 37.06 -15.78 -6.21
C GLY A 340 35.57 -15.90 -6.57
N MET A 341 35.07 -17.12 -6.81
CA MET A 341 33.66 -17.36 -7.07
C MET A 341 32.83 -17.02 -5.82
N VAL A 342 31.68 -16.40 -6.03
CA VAL A 342 30.69 -16.18 -4.97
C VAL A 342 29.55 -17.17 -5.16
N LEU A 343 29.14 -17.84 -4.08
CA LEU A 343 28.11 -18.86 -4.06
C LEU A 343 26.94 -18.42 -3.18
N GLY A 344 25.71 -18.52 -3.70
CA GLY A 344 24.49 -18.43 -2.91
C GLY A 344 24.06 -19.83 -2.51
N VAL A 345 24.01 -20.09 -1.20
CA VAL A 345 23.86 -21.44 -0.64
C VAL A 345 22.69 -21.49 0.33
N ILE A 346 21.82 -22.49 0.17
CA ILE A 346 20.78 -22.83 1.14
C ILE A 346 21.25 -24.03 1.95
N ALA A 347 21.28 -23.90 3.27
CA ALA A 347 21.64 -24.98 4.18
C ALA A 347 21.12 -24.69 5.60
N GLU A 348 21.20 -25.68 6.50
CA GLU A 348 21.03 -25.46 7.94
C GLU A 348 22.28 -24.76 8.49
N SER A 349 22.14 -23.88 9.49
CA SER A 349 23.26 -23.10 10.04
C SER A 349 24.44 -23.98 10.50
N ARG A 350 24.18 -25.16 11.10
CA ARG A 350 25.24 -26.07 11.49
C ARG A 350 26.05 -26.63 10.32
N ASN A 351 25.39 -26.91 9.19
CA ASN A 351 26.05 -27.49 8.01
C ASN A 351 26.86 -26.42 7.28
N ILE A 352 26.36 -25.18 7.23
CA ILE A 352 27.09 -24.09 6.58
C ILE A 352 28.37 -23.75 7.35
N ASP A 353 28.31 -23.73 8.69
CA ASP A 353 29.49 -23.41 9.50
C ASP A 353 30.57 -24.49 9.34
N HIS A 354 30.17 -25.78 9.38
CA HIS A 354 31.08 -26.89 9.06
C HIS A 354 31.66 -26.81 7.64
N PHE A 355 30.84 -26.47 6.64
CA PHE A 355 31.28 -26.32 5.25
C PHE A 355 32.28 -25.16 5.09
N VAL A 356 32.06 -24.06 5.79
CA VAL A 356 32.94 -22.89 5.83
C VAL A 356 34.28 -23.23 6.47
N GLU A 357 34.27 -23.90 7.62
CA GLU A 357 35.49 -24.31 8.33
C GLU A 357 36.30 -25.33 7.52
N THR A 358 35.64 -26.31 6.90
CA THR A 358 36.32 -27.37 6.14
C THR A 358 37.09 -26.83 4.94
N PHE A 359 36.55 -25.83 4.25
CA PHE A 359 37.11 -25.31 3.00
C PHE A 359 37.72 -23.90 3.12
N GLY A 360 37.80 -23.35 4.33
CA GLY A 360 38.35 -22.00 4.57
C GLY A 360 37.56 -20.89 3.87
N LEU A 361 36.24 -21.03 3.73
CA LEU A 361 35.41 -20.08 2.97
C LEU A 361 35.17 -18.78 3.76
N LYS A 362 34.85 -17.70 3.05
CA LYS A 362 34.43 -16.44 3.70
C LYS A 362 32.92 -16.31 3.65
N LYS A 363 32.26 -16.58 4.77
CA LYS A 363 30.82 -16.34 4.98
C LYS A 363 30.55 -14.84 5.12
N ARG A 364 29.64 -14.29 4.33
CA ARG A 364 29.14 -12.92 4.52
C ARG A 364 27.95 -12.93 5.48
N ASN A 365 27.84 -11.88 6.29
CA ASN A 365 26.71 -11.72 7.23
C ASN A 365 25.39 -11.46 6.49
N GLU A 366 25.44 -10.87 5.30
CA GLU A 366 24.28 -10.52 4.48
C GLU A 366 24.56 -10.78 2.99
N LEU A 367 23.49 -10.98 2.22
CA LEU A 367 23.55 -11.07 0.76
C LEU A 367 23.95 -9.72 0.18
N ARG A 368 25.00 -9.70 -0.63
CA ARG A 368 25.46 -8.48 -1.34
C ARG A 368 25.47 -8.67 -2.85
N THR A 369 25.85 -9.86 -3.28
CA THR A 369 26.00 -10.22 -4.68
C THR A 369 24.68 -10.65 -5.27
N PHE A 370 23.94 -11.46 -4.50
CA PHE A 370 22.69 -12.08 -4.94
C PHE A 370 21.44 -11.39 -4.39
N THR A 371 21.59 -10.23 -3.75
CA THR A 371 20.51 -9.49 -3.10
C THR A 371 19.28 -9.30 -3.99
N GLU A 372 19.48 -8.98 -5.27
CA GLU A 372 18.37 -8.76 -6.19
C GLU A 372 17.80 -10.07 -6.73
N SER A 373 18.67 -11.00 -7.15
CA SER A 373 18.28 -12.25 -7.80
C SER A 373 17.66 -13.26 -6.83
N LEU A 374 17.99 -13.16 -5.54
CA LEU A 374 17.48 -14.01 -4.46
C LEU A 374 16.61 -13.22 -3.46
N ALA A 375 16.17 -12.01 -3.83
CA ALA A 375 15.16 -11.30 -3.06
C ALA A 375 13.87 -12.14 -3.01
N ALA A 376 13.15 -12.10 -1.88
CA ALA A 376 11.88 -12.80 -1.71
C ALA A 376 10.83 -12.41 -2.78
N THR A 377 10.97 -11.23 -3.40
CA THR A 377 10.10 -10.77 -4.50
C THR A 377 10.46 -11.36 -5.87
N LYS A 378 11.61 -12.04 -6.02
CA LYS A 378 12.06 -12.65 -7.28
C LYS A 378 12.30 -14.15 -7.20
N ALA A 379 12.65 -14.69 -6.03
CA ALA A 379 12.92 -16.10 -5.82
C ALA A 379 12.56 -16.53 -4.39
N GLY A 380 12.31 -17.82 -4.22
CA GLY A 380 12.05 -18.40 -2.92
C GLY A 380 11.76 -19.88 -2.98
N ILE A 381 11.22 -20.40 -1.89
CA ILE A 381 10.86 -21.81 -1.74
C ILE A 381 9.43 -22.02 -2.25
N ALA A 382 9.22 -23.06 -3.04
CA ALA A 382 7.93 -23.46 -3.57
C ALA A 382 7.77 -24.98 -3.55
N GLU A 383 6.51 -25.42 -3.60
CA GLU A 383 6.10 -26.81 -3.71
C GLU A 383 5.64 -27.11 -5.12
N VAL A 384 6.21 -28.16 -5.68
CA VAL A 384 5.87 -28.64 -7.02
C VAL A 384 5.64 -30.13 -6.96
N LEU A 385 4.47 -30.58 -7.41
CA LEU A 385 4.05 -31.97 -7.42
C LEU A 385 4.28 -32.60 -8.79
N ILE A 386 4.64 -33.88 -8.81
CA ILE A 386 4.74 -34.70 -10.03
C ILE A 386 3.37 -35.37 -10.30
N PRO A 387 2.58 -34.90 -11.30
CA PRO A 387 1.26 -35.44 -11.56
C PRO A 387 1.29 -36.83 -12.20
N PRO A 388 0.19 -37.61 -12.09
CA PRO A 388 -0.01 -38.81 -12.90
C PRO A 388 0.10 -38.48 -14.39
N GLY A 389 1.03 -39.14 -15.10
CA GLY A 389 1.30 -38.89 -16.52
C GLY A 389 2.50 -37.97 -16.82
N SER A 390 3.20 -37.47 -15.80
CA SER A 390 4.46 -36.75 -15.99
C SER A 390 5.53 -37.64 -16.66
N LYS A 391 6.26 -37.08 -17.63
CA LYS A 391 7.39 -37.76 -18.30
C LYS A 391 8.64 -37.88 -17.42
N LEU A 392 8.59 -37.32 -16.21
CA LEU A 392 9.65 -37.37 -15.22
C LEU A 392 9.56 -38.62 -14.34
N ILE A 393 8.43 -39.34 -14.36
CA ILE A 393 8.25 -40.59 -13.63
C ILE A 393 9.33 -41.59 -14.05
N GLY A 394 10.00 -42.18 -13.06
CA GLY A 394 11.12 -43.12 -13.26
C GLY A 394 12.47 -42.46 -13.53
N LYS A 395 12.55 -41.13 -13.63
CA LYS A 395 13.81 -40.38 -13.72
C LYS A 395 14.11 -39.70 -12.39
N SER A 396 15.39 -39.47 -12.11
CA SER A 396 15.84 -38.70 -10.95
C SER A 396 16.07 -37.22 -11.30
N ALA A 397 16.21 -36.35 -10.29
CA ALA A 397 16.57 -34.94 -10.49
C ALA A 397 17.90 -34.78 -11.26
N ARG A 398 18.82 -35.72 -11.05
CA ARG A 398 20.11 -35.80 -11.74
C ARG A 398 19.96 -36.15 -13.22
N ASP A 399 19.09 -37.09 -13.56
CA ASP A 399 18.90 -37.54 -14.96
C ASP A 399 18.34 -36.45 -15.85
N VAL A 400 17.44 -35.62 -15.29
CA VAL A 400 16.77 -34.55 -16.04
C VAL A 400 17.45 -33.19 -15.89
N TRP A 401 18.62 -33.14 -15.24
CA TRP A 401 19.36 -31.91 -15.01
C TRP A 401 18.48 -30.82 -14.41
N MET A 402 17.72 -31.19 -13.37
CA MET A 402 16.54 -30.44 -12.91
C MET A 402 16.80 -28.93 -12.72
N ARG A 403 17.94 -28.58 -12.11
CA ARG A 403 18.35 -27.20 -11.86
C ARG A 403 18.69 -26.43 -13.14
N LYS A 404 19.40 -27.07 -14.07
CA LYS A 404 19.82 -26.45 -15.35
C LYS A 404 18.64 -26.31 -16.31
N VAL A 405 17.78 -27.32 -16.40
CA VAL A 405 16.67 -27.33 -17.38
C VAL A 405 15.49 -26.50 -16.89
N TYR A 406 15.08 -26.71 -15.64
CA TYR A 406 13.84 -26.12 -15.11
C TYR A 406 14.09 -24.95 -14.15
N GLY A 407 15.34 -24.69 -13.75
CA GLY A 407 15.66 -23.63 -12.80
C GLY A 407 15.31 -23.95 -11.35
N ILE A 408 14.96 -25.20 -11.04
CA ILE A 408 14.54 -25.61 -9.69
C ILE A 408 15.66 -26.36 -8.97
N ALA A 409 16.07 -25.83 -7.83
CA ALA A 409 16.99 -26.48 -6.92
C ALA A 409 16.19 -27.27 -5.88
N MET A 410 16.23 -28.60 -6.00
CA MET A 410 15.53 -29.48 -5.06
C MET A 410 16.19 -29.44 -3.68
N ILE A 411 15.36 -29.19 -2.67
CA ILE A 411 15.76 -29.07 -1.26
C ILE A 411 15.27 -30.29 -0.47
N ALA A 412 14.02 -30.69 -0.69
CA ALA A 412 13.44 -31.86 -0.05
C ALA A 412 12.48 -32.60 -1.00
N LEU A 413 12.30 -33.89 -0.73
CA LEU A 413 11.35 -34.77 -1.40
C LEU A 413 10.36 -35.31 -0.37
N HIS A 414 9.09 -35.03 -0.55
CA HIS A 414 8.01 -35.54 0.29
C HIS A 414 7.25 -36.66 -0.43
N ARG A 415 7.20 -37.84 0.19
CA ARG A 415 6.57 -39.05 -0.35
C ARG A 415 5.91 -39.84 0.77
N ASN A 416 4.65 -40.24 0.59
CA ASN A 416 3.91 -41.10 1.53
C ASN A 416 3.91 -40.61 2.99
N GLY A 417 3.91 -39.29 3.22
CA GLY A 417 3.93 -38.70 4.56
C GLY A 417 5.33 -38.56 5.18
N GLU A 418 6.39 -39.03 4.52
CA GLU A 418 7.78 -38.86 4.93
C GLU A 418 8.49 -37.80 4.10
N THR A 419 9.36 -37.00 4.73
CA THR A 419 10.14 -35.94 4.07
C THR A 419 11.62 -36.28 4.11
N MET A 420 12.20 -36.57 2.96
CA MET A 420 13.64 -36.81 2.76
C MET A 420 14.36 -35.50 2.42
N ARG A 421 15.60 -35.32 2.88
CA ARG A 421 16.32 -34.04 2.86
C ARG A 421 17.71 -34.12 2.23
N GLU A 422 18.43 -33.00 2.22
CA GLU A 422 19.84 -32.94 1.84
C GLU A 422 20.70 -33.86 2.71
N GLY A 423 21.40 -34.78 2.06
CA GLY A 423 22.16 -35.86 2.70
C GLY A 423 21.61 -37.26 2.40
N ASP A 424 20.31 -37.38 2.10
CA ASP A 424 19.66 -38.66 1.75
C ASP A 424 19.75 -38.98 0.24
N ASP A 425 20.66 -38.28 -0.46
CA ASP A 425 20.83 -38.32 -1.91
C ASP A 425 19.53 -38.22 -2.73
N ILE A 426 18.59 -37.38 -2.26
CA ILE A 426 17.26 -37.17 -2.84
C ILE A 426 17.24 -36.87 -4.35
N ARG A 427 18.36 -36.37 -4.88
CA ARG A 427 18.50 -36.05 -6.30
C ARG A 427 18.70 -37.27 -7.20
N SER A 428 19.08 -38.41 -6.63
CA SER A 428 19.24 -39.69 -7.34
C SER A 428 17.99 -40.56 -7.26
N ILE A 429 17.04 -40.21 -6.39
CA ILE A 429 15.81 -40.99 -6.21
C ILE A 429 14.93 -40.82 -7.46
N PRO A 430 14.51 -41.91 -8.13
CA PRO A 430 13.57 -41.82 -9.22
C PRO A 430 12.21 -41.31 -8.76
N PHE A 431 11.60 -40.40 -9.52
CA PHE A 431 10.30 -39.83 -9.21
C PHE A 431 9.16 -40.81 -9.44
N VAL A 432 8.14 -40.71 -8.58
CA VAL A 432 6.87 -41.43 -8.68
C VAL A 432 5.74 -40.40 -8.71
N ALA A 433 4.61 -40.77 -9.30
CA ALA A 433 3.42 -39.92 -9.28
C ALA A 433 2.99 -39.61 -7.83
N GLY A 434 2.68 -38.35 -7.56
CA GLY A 434 2.35 -37.86 -6.22
C GLY A 434 3.55 -37.39 -5.39
N ASP A 435 4.78 -37.56 -5.88
CA ASP A 435 5.96 -36.96 -5.24
C ASP A 435 5.79 -35.44 -5.18
N THR A 436 5.98 -34.87 -4.00
CA THR A 436 5.96 -33.43 -3.78
C THR A 436 7.38 -32.96 -3.54
N LEU A 437 7.85 -32.06 -4.39
CA LEU A 437 9.19 -31.51 -4.38
C LEU A 437 9.14 -30.15 -3.68
N VAL A 438 9.91 -29.99 -2.61
CA VAL A 438 10.20 -28.67 -2.04
C VAL A 438 11.45 -28.15 -2.73
N VAL A 439 11.30 -27.05 -3.46
CA VAL A 439 12.34 -26.50 -4.33
C VAL A 439 12.59 -25.03 -4.03
N HIS A 440 13.81 -24.57 -4.24
CA HIS A 440 14.09 -23.15 -4.41
C HIS A 440 14.15 -22.81 -5.90
N THR A 441 13.46 -21.75 -6.30
CA THR A 441 13.39 -21.32 -7.70
C THR A 441 13.11 -19.82 -7.81
N THR A 442 13.37 -19.25 -8.98
CA THR A 442 12.89 -17.91 -9.35
C THR A 442 11.40 -17.96 -9.65
N TRP A 443 10.64 -16.93 -9.30
CA TRP A 443 9.21 -16.83 -9.59
C TRP A 443 8.89 -16.88 -11.08
N GLU A 444 9.77 -16.35 -11.93
CA GLU A 444 9.67 -16.49 -13.39
C GLU A 444 9.78 -17.95 -13.85
N ALA A 445 10.64 -18.75 -13.23
CA ALA A 445 10.74 -20.18 -13.53
C ALA A 445 9.56 -20.96 -12.97
N LEU A 446 9.06 -20.60 -11.78
CA LEU A 446 7.85 -21.22 -11.21
C LEU A 446 6.61 -20.97 -12.09
N ALA A 447 6.43 -19.73 -12.58
CA ALA A 447 5.37 -19.37 -13.52
C ALA A 447 5.48 -20.12 -14.86
N ARG A 448 6.71 -20.44 -15.31
CA ARG A 448 6.92 -21.33 -16.47
C ARG A 448 6.50 -22.77 -16.18
N LEU A 449 6.78 -23.26 -14.97
CA LEU A 449 6.41 -24.63 -14.56
C LEU A 449 4.90 -24.83 -14.45
N GLU A 450 4.12 -23.80 -14.11
CA GLU A 450 2.66 -23.87 -14.15
C GLU A 450 2.12 -24.25 -15.53
N LYS A 451 2.84 -23.87 -16.60
CA LYS A 451 2.47 -24.17 -17.99
C LYS A 451 3.00 -25.54 -18.46
N ASP A 452 3.88 -26.19 -17.69
CA ASP A 452 4.47 -27.49 -18.02
C ASP A 452 3.63 -28.64 -17.45
N ARG A 453 3.17 -29.53 -18.33
CA ARG A 453 2.36 -30.70 -17.95
C ARG A 453 3.07 -31.71 -17.04
N ASN A 454 4.40 -31.64 -16.92
CA ASN A 454 5.17 -32.53 -16.07
C ASN A 454 5.13 -32.16 -14.59
N PHE A 455 4.53 -31.02 -14.25
CA PHE A 455 4.49 -30.46 -12.91
C PHE A 455 3.10 -29.91 -12.58
N VAL A 456 2.77 -29.91 -11.30
CA VAL A 456 1.65 -29.15 -10.74
C VAL A 456 2.21 -28.28 -9.63
N VAL A 457 2.15 -26.96 -9.81
CA VAL A 457 2.61 -26.01 -8.78
C VAL A 457 1.54 -25.96 -7.68
N VAL A 458 1.93 -26.33 -6.46
CA VAL A 458 1.05 -26.34 -5.29
C VAL A 458 1.08 -24.99 -4.59
N THR A 459 2.23 -24.29 -4.64
CA THR A 459 2.37 -22.93 -4.11
C THR A 459 1.54 -21.94 -4.94
N THR A 460 0.41 -21.52 -4.40
CA THR A 460 -0.51 -20.57 -5.05
C THR A 460 -0.13 -19.11 -4.82
N GLU A 461 0.59 -18.81 -3.73
CA GLU A 461 0.94 -17.45 -3.32
C GLU A 461 2.41 -17.17 -3.60
N TYR A 462 2.72 -16.72 -4.81
CA TYR A 462 4.02 -16.13 -5.12
C TYR A 462 3.85 -14.90 -6.05
N PRO A 463 4.76 -13.90 -5.98
CA PRO A 463 4.67 -12.69 -6.79
C PRO A 463 4.68 -12.99 -8.30
N ARG A 464 3.59 -12.67 -8.99
CA ARG A 464 3.45 -12.80 -10.45
C ARG A 464 3.53 -11.42 -11.11
N GLU A 465 4.74 -10.89 -11.29
CA GLU A 465 4.93 -9.63 -12.03
C GLU A 465 5.50 -9.89 -13.43
N GLU A 466 4.62 -10.01 -14.43
CA GLU A 466 5.02 -9.87 -15.84
C GLU A 466 5.15 -8.37 -16.16
N LEU A 467 6.38 -7.84 -16.06
CA LEU A 467 6.68 -6.47 -16.48
C LEU A 467 6.67 -6.35 -18.01
N ARG A 468 6.24 -5.18 -18.53
CA ARG A 468 6.22 -4.82 -19.96
C ARG A 468 7.08 -3.57 -20.26
N PRO A 469 8.43 -3.62 -20.09
CA PRO A 469 9.28 -2.43 -20.20
C PRO A 469 9.27 -1.73 -21.56
N HIS A 470 8.97 -2.48 -22.63
CA HIS A 470 8.89 -1.95 -24.00
C HIS A 470 7.67 -1.03 -24.21
N LYS A 471 6.72 -0.99 -23.26
CA LYS A 471 5.49 -0.18 -23.33
C LYS A 471 5.56 1.15 -22.56
N VAL A 472 6.69 1.48 -21.91
CA VAL A 472 6.90 2.75 -21.18
C VAL A 472 6.52 3.97 -22.02
N GLY A 473 6.88 3.99 -23.31
CA GLY A 473 6.58 5.13 -24.19
C GLY A 473 5.07 5.37 -24.38
N TRP A 474 4.30 4.30 -24.54
CA TRP A 474 2.84 4.38 -24.63
C TRP A 474 2.20 4.82 -23.32
N ALA A 475 2.67 4.29 -22.20
CA ALA A 475 2.19 4.70 -20.89
C ALA A 475 2.46 6.20 -20.63
N ALA A 476 3.69 6.66 -20.91
CA ALA A 476 4.05 8.07 -20.78
C ALA A 476 3.23 8.97 -21.71
N LEU A 477 3.00 8.55 -22.96
CA LEU A 477 2.18 9.30 -23.93
C LEU A 477 0.75 9.50 -23.41
N PHE A 478 0.06 8.43 -23.00
CA PHE A 478 -1.33 8.54 -22.55
C PHE A 478 -1.47 9.23 -21.19
N PHE A 479 -0.48 9.09 -20.31
CA PHE A 479 -0.41 9.88 -19.08
C PHE A 479 -0.29 11.39 -19.40
N LEU A 480 0.61 11.76 -20.32
CA LEU A 480 0.79 13.15 -20.75
C LEU A 480 -0.44 13.70 -21.47
N ILE A 481 -1.15 12.89 -22.27
CA ILE A 481 -2.42 13.29 -22.89
C ILE A 481 -3.46 13.60 -21.81
N ALA A 482 -3.67 12.69 -20.85
CA ALA A 482 -4.60 12.92 -19.75
C ALA A 482 -4.24 14.20 -18.97
N LEU A 483 -2.96 14.36 -18.61
CA LEU A 483 -2.50 15.56 -17.90
C LEU A 483 -2.70 16.83 -18.72
N SER A 484 -2.41 16.80 -20.03
CA SER A 484 -2.62 17.95 -20.92
C SER A 484 -4.10 18.32 -21.01
N MET A 485 -5.00 17.33 -21.07
CA MET A 485 -6.44 17.58 -21.05
C MET A 485 -6.88 18.22 -19.74
N VAL A 486 -6.39 17.75 -18.59
CA VAL A 486 -6.71 18.38 -17.29
C VAL A 486 -6.20 19.82 -17.19
N LEU A 487 -5.08 20.15 -17.83
CA LEU A 487 -4.44 21.47 -17.70
C LEU A 487 -4.91 22.51 -18.71
N PHE A 488 -5.25 22.09 -19.92
CA PHE A 488 -5.50 23.00 -21.03
C PHE A 488 -6.96 22.98 -21.49
N THR A 489 -7.84 22.21 -20.84
CA THR A 489 -9.26 22.12 -21.21
C THR A 489 -10.16 22.14 -19.98
N ASP A 490 -11.39 22.62 -20.16
CA ASP A 490 -12.41 22.69 -19.09
C ASP A 490 -13.25 21.41 -18.97
N ILE A 491 -12.78 20.30 -19.54
CA ILE A 491 -13.54 19.04 -19.47
C ILE A 491 -13.50 18.47 -18.06
N ARG A 492 -14.52 17.65 -17.71
CA ARG A 492 -14.56 16.96 -16.43
C ARG A 492 -13.28 16.14 -16.21
N LEU A 493 -12.70 16.27 -15.02
CA LEU A 493 -11.51 15.55 -14.57
C LEU A 493 -11.57 14.05 -14.88
N SER A 494 -12.72 13.42 -14.61
CA SER A 494 -12.98 12.01 -14.90
C SER A 494 -12.79 11.65 -16.37
N VAL A 495 -13.26 12.49 -17.30
CA VAL A 495 -13.15 12.26 -18.76
C VAL A 495 -11.70 12.39 -19.22
N ALA A 496 -10.98 13.40 -18.74
CA ALA A 496 -9.56 13.59 -19.04
C ALA A 496 -8.73 12.39 -18.59
N LEU A 497 -8.92 11.95 -17.35
CA LEU A 497 -8.17 10.83 -16.77
C LEU A 497 -8.57 9.48 -17.40
N LEU A 498 -9.86 9.23 -17.63
CA LEU A 498 -10.31 8.02 -18.31
C LEU A 498 -9.74 7.91 -19.72
N THR A 499 -9.56 9.03 -20.43
CA THR A 499 -8.94 9.02 -21.76
C THR A 499 -7.52 8.44 -21.69
N GLY A 500 -6.74 8.81 -20.67
CA GLY A 500 -5.41 8.22 -20.43
C GLY A 500 -5.48 6.73 -20.05
N ALA A 501 -6.38 6.37 -19.15
CA ALA A 501 -6.59 4.99 -18.71
C ALA A 501 -6.97 4.05 -19.89
N VAL A 502 -7.95 4.46 -20.70
CA VAL A 502 -8.40 3.71 -21.89
C VAL A 502 -7.26 3.62 -22.91
N GLY A 503 -6.50 4.69 -23.12
CA GLY A 503 -5.34 4.68 -24.00
C GLY A 503 -4.28 3.65 -23.58
N MET A 504 -3.99 3.52 -22.27
CA MET A 504 -3.10 2.49 -21.75
C MET A 504 -3.62 1.07 -21.99
N ILE A 505 -4.93 0.86 -21.88
CA ILE A 505 -5.55 -0.43 -22.16
C ILE A 505 -5.48 -0.77 -23.66
N LEU A 506 -5.88 0.16 -24.53
CA LEU A 506 -5.87 -0.04 -25.98
C LEU A 506 -4.47 -0.23 -26.57
N SER A 507 -3.44 0.37 -25.97
CA SER A 507 -2.05 0.19 -26.38
C SER A 507 -1.39 -1.09 -25.83
N GLY A 508 -2.11 -1.85 -24.99
CA GLY A 508 -1.62 -3.07 -24.35
C GLY A 508 -0.55 -2.82 -23.30
N VAL A 509 -0.53 -1.62 -22.69
CA VAL A 509 0.25 -1.36 -21.46
C VAL A 509 -0.33 -2.21 -20.33
N LEU A 510 -1.66 -2.19 -20.20
CA LEU A 510 -2.44 -2.90 -19.19
C LEU A 510 -3.56 -3.70 -19.89
N SER A 511 -3.86 -4.92 -19.44
CA SER A 511 -5.07 -5.63 -19.87
C SER A 511 -6.30 -5.08 -19.16
N ILE A 512 -7.50 -5.37 -19.66
CA ILE A 512 -8.74 -4.91 -19.01
C ILE A 512 -8.95 -5.61 -17.66
N GLU A 513 -8.53 -6.87 -17.54
CA GLU A 513 -8.57 -7.63 -16.29
C GLU A 513 -7.62 -7.02 -15.26
N GLU A 514 -6.37 -6.71 -15.66
CA GLU A 514 -5.40 -6.01 -14.80
C GLU A 514 -5.92 -4.63 -14.39
N ALA A 515 -6.68 -3.94 -15.26
CA ALA A 515 -7.31 -2.67 -14.93
C ALA A 515 -8.42 -2.83 -13.87
N TYR A 516 -9.26 -3.86 -13.96
CA TYR A 516 -10.28 -4.13 -12.94
C TYR A 516 -9.69 -4.58 -11.61
N GLU A 517 -8.60 -5.34 -11.62
CA GLU A 517 -7.86 -5.74 -10.42
C GLU A 517 -7.15 -4.55 -9.76
N ALA A 518 -6.70 -3.58 -10.54
CA ALA A 518 -6.04 -2.37 -10.02
C ALA A 518 -6.99 -1.43 -9.25
N VAL A 519 -8.30 -1.52 -9.48
CA VAL A 519 -9.29 -0.64 -8.85
C VAL A 519 -9.57 -1.09 -7.41
N SER A 520 -9.33 -0.20 -6.45
CA SER A 520 -9.72 -0.40 -5.05
C SER A 520 -11.25 -0.22 -4.90
N TRP A 521 -12.01 -1.28 -5.12
CA TRP A 521 -13.47 -1.26 -5.01
C TRP A 521 -13.95 -0.81 -3.62
N LYS A 522 -13.23 -1.17 -2.54
CA LYS A 522 -13.50 -0.66 -1.18
C LYS A 522 -13.53 0.88 -1.16
N THR A 523 -12.57 1.54 -1.82
CA THR A 523 -12.48 3.00 -1.91
C THR A 523 -13.61 3.59 -2.76
N VAL A 524 -13.92 2.96 -3.90
CA VAL A 524 -15.00 3.37 -4.80
C VAL A 524 -16.35 3.38 -4.07
N PHE A 525 -16.70 2.28 -3.41
CA PHE A 525 -17.95 2.16 -2.65
C PHE A 525 -17.98 3.11 -1.45
N LEU A 526 -16.88 3.25 -0.71
CA LEU A 526 -16.79 4.19 0.41
C LEU A 526 -17.12 5.63 -0.02
N LEU A 527 -16.53 6.10 -1.12
CA LEU A 527 -16.76 7.44 -1.64
C LEU A 527 -18.19 7.62 -2.14
N ALA A 528 -18.63 6.71 -3.03
CA ALA A 528 -19.94 6.79 -3.65
C ALA A 528 -21.08 6.75 -2.61
N SER A 529 -20.95 5.92 -1.58
CA SER A 529 -21.99 5.74 -0.55
C SER A 529 -22.04 6.85 0.49
N LEU A 530 -21.00 7.67 0.64
CA LEU A 530 -21.01 8.77 1.62
C LEU A 530 -21.49 10.11 1.03
N ILE A 531 -21.41 10.31 -0.29
CA ILE A 531 -21.94 11.53 -0.93
C ILE A 531 -23.43 11.80 -0.57
N PRO A 532 -24.33 10.80 -0.56
CA PRO A 532 -25.72 10.98 -0.12
C PRO A 532 -25.87 11.42 1.34
N LEU A 533 -24.93 11.03 2.22
CA LEU A 533 -24.93 11.50 3.60
C LEU A 533 -24.61 13.00 3.66
N GLY A 534 -23.65 13.48 2.86
CA GLY A 534 -23.40 14.91 2.70
C GLY A 534 -24.63 15.66 2.20
N LEU A 535 -25.34 15.11 1.20
CA LEU A 535 -26.60 15.67 0.70
C LEU A 535 -27.67 15.76 1.80
N ALA A 536 -27.84 14.71 2.61
CA ALA A 536 -28.80 14.70 3.72
C ALA A 536 -28.46 15.77 4.77
N VAL A 537 -27.17 15.96 5.06
CA VAL A 537 -26.68 16.93 6.03
C VAL A 537 -26.94 18.37 5.57
N GLU A 538 -26.81 18.65 4.28
CA GLU A 538 -27.12 19.96 3.70
C GLU A 538 -28.62 20.19 3.54
N SER A 539 -29.36 19.26 2.92
CA SER A 539 -30.78 19.44 2.58
C SER A 539 -31.69 19.61 3.80
N THR A 540 -31.31 19.01 4.93
CA THR A 540 -32.06 19.10 6.19
C THR A 540 -31.69 20.32 7.04
N GLY A 541 -30.68 21.11 6.63
CA GLY A 541 -30.15 22.22 7.42
C GLY A 541 -29.31 21.78 8.63
N THR A 542 -28.94 20.50 8.72
CA THR A 542 -28.13 19.96 9.82
C THR A 542 -26.75 20.63 9.87
N ALA A 543 -26.07 20.80 8.73
CA ALA A 543 -24.77 21.48 8.71
C ALA A 543 -24.84 22.92 9.24
N LYS A 544 -25.86 23.68 8.81
CA LYS A 544 -26.11 25.05 9.29
C LYS A 544 -26.35 25.09 10.80
N TRP A 545 -27.18 24.19 11.31
CA TRP A 545 -27.45 24.11 12.75
C TRP A 545 -26.19 23.80 13.57
N ILE A 546 -25.38 22.81 13.15
CA ILE A 546 -24.12 22.48 13.84
C ILE A 546 -23.15 23.67 13.79
N ALA A 547 -23.09 24.37 12.65
CA ALA A 547 -22.26 25.56 12.50
C ALA A 547 -22.68 26.68 13.48
N GLU A 548 -23.98 26.99 13.57
CA GLU A 548 -24.52 27.99 14.50
C GLU A 548 -24.22 27.65 15.96
N GLN A 549 -24.41 26.38 16.36
CA GLN A 549 -24.05 25.91 17.71
C GLN A 549 -22.55 26.06 17.97
N THR A 550 -21.71 25.69 17.01
CA THR A 550 -20.25 25.84 17.13
C THR A 550 -19.85 27.31 17.30
N LEU A 551 -20.41 28.21 16.48
CA LEU A 551 -20.12 29.65 16.54
C LEU A 551 -20.61 30.28 17.86
N SER A 552 -21.74 29.83 18.40
CA SER A 552 -22.25 30.32 19.70
C SER A 552 -21.32 30.00 20.88
N VAL A 553 -20.57 28.89 20.81
CA VAL A 553 -19.61 28.48 21.84
C VAL A 553 -18.27 29.18 21.64
N VAL A 554 -17.83 29.35 20.39
CA VAL A 554 -16.54 29.95 20.05
C VAL A 554 -16.56 31.48 20.21
N GLY A 555 -17.69 32.14 20.00
CA GLY A 555 -17.84 33.60 20.08
C GLY A 555 -17.18 34.34 18.92
N GLU A 556 -17.00 35.67 19.05
CA GLU A 556 -16.30 36.51 18.05
C GLU A 556 -14.78 36.27 18.11
N GLN A 557 -14.33 35.16 17.55
CA GLN A 557 -12.89 34.89 17.36
C GLN A 557 -12.46 35.30 15.95
N PRO A 558 -11.17 35.66 15.76
CA PRO A 558 -10.63 35.88 14.42
C PRO A 558 -10.82 34.65 13.52
N ILE A 559 -11.10 34.88 12.23
CA ILE A 559 -11.40 33.82 11.24
C ILE A 559 -10.31 32.73 11.23
N TRP A 560 -9.03 33.11 11.34
CA TRP A 560 -7.92 32.15 11.37
C TRP A 560 -7.96 31.20 12.57
N VAL A 561 -8.51 31.63 13.72
CA VAL A 561 -8.69 30.79 14.92
C VAL A 561 -9.77 29.75 14.66
N ILE A 562 -10.90 30.17 14.08
CA ILE A 562 -12.01 29.28 13.73
C ILE A 562 -11.54 28.26 12.68
N GLN A 563 -10.84 28.71 11.65
CA GLN A 563 -10.25 27.84 10.63
C GLN A 563 -9.23 26.85 11.22
N SER A 564 -8.39 27.31 12.16
CA SER A 564 -7.43 26.44 12.86
C SER A 564 -8.14 25.39 13.73
N ALA A 565 -9.24 25.76 14.39
CA ALA A 565 -10.05 24.84 15.17
C ALA A 565 -10.69 23.76 14.28
N VAL A 566 -11.21 24.15 13.10
CA VAL A 566 -11.73 23.21 12.09
C VAL A 566 -10.62 22.29 11.55
N ALA A 567 -9.43 22.81 11.29
CA ALA A 567 -8.27 22.00 10.87
C ALA A 567 -7.84 20.98 11.93
N LEU A 568 -7.82 21.38 13.21
CA LEU A 568 -7.53 20.50 14.34
C LEU A 568 -8.62 19.43 14.49
N LEU A 569 -9.88 19.82 14.35
CA LEU A 569 -11.02 18.89 14.36
C LEU A 569 -10.89 17.85 13.24
N ALA A 570 -10.60 18.30 12.01
CA ALA A 570 -10.37 17.42 10.87
C ALA A 570 -9.22 16.44 11.10
N THR A 571 -8.09 16.91 11.63
CA THR A 571 -6.95 16.06 12.00
C THR A 571 -7.34 15.06 13.09
N PHE A 572 -8.13 15.46 14.08
CA PHE A 572 -8.58 14.56 15.14
C PHE A 572 -9.49 13.46 14.59
N PHE A 573 -10.45 13.82 13.75
CA PHE A 573 -11.37 12.86 13.15
C PHE A 573 -10.62 11.81 12.32
N THR A 574 -9.57 12.16 11.58
CA THR A 574 -8.79 11.18 10.80
C THR A 574 -7.93 10.22 11.62
N LEU A 575 -7.77 10.46 12.92
CA LEU A 575 -7.21 9.46 13.83
C LEU A 575 -8.19 8.33 14.11
N VAL A 576 -9.48 8.60 13.95
CA VAL A 576 -10.59 7.74 14.37
C VAL A 576 -11.36 7.17 13.18
N MET A 577 -11.39 7.88 12.05
CA MET A 577 -12.13 7.47 10.85
C MET A 577 -11.26 7.55 9.59
N SER A 578 -11.77 7.00 8.48
CA SER A 578 -11.08 7.12 7.19
C SER A 578 -10.98 8.59 6.74
N ASN A 579 -9.89 8.95 6.06
CA ASN A 579 -9.70 10.31 5.54
C ASN A 579 -10.84 10.76 4.63
N VAL A 580 -11.36 9.83 3.81
CA VAL A 580 -12.52 10.07 2.95
C VAL A 580 -13.75 10.36 3.80
N GLY A 581 -14.06 9.50 4.78
CA GLY A 581 -15.20 9.70 5.66
C GLY A 581 -15.15 11.04 6.39
N ALA A 582 -13.99 11.39 6.95
CA ALA A 582 -13.80 12.67 7.63
C ALA A 582 -14.07 13.85 6.70
N THR A 583 -13.59 13.77 5.46
CA THR A 583 -13.75 14.84 4.48
C THR A 583 -15.22 15.03 4.09
N VAL A 584 -15.95 13.95 3.80
CA VAL A 584 -17.37 14.01 3.44
C VAL A 584 -18.21 14.64 4.55
N LEU A 585 -17.90 14.34 5.81
CA LEU A 585 -18.65 14.88 6.95
C LEU A 585 -18.29 16.33 7.26
N LEU A 586 -16.98 16.66 7.24
CA LEU A 586 -16.50 17.93 7.77
C LEU A 586 -16.49 19.05 6.74
N VAL A 587 -16.45 18.77 5.43
CA VAL A 587 -16.49 19.82 4.40
C VAL A 587 -17.80 20.61 4.43
N PRO A 588 -19.00 19.99 4.37
CA PRO A 588 -20.27 20.72 4.49
C PRO A 588 -20.36 21.55 5.78
N LEU A 589 -19.89 20.97 6.89
CA LEU A 589 -19.84 21.66 8.17
C LEU A 589 -18.91 22.89 8.13
N ALA A 590 -17.71 22.73 7.59
CA ALA A 590 -16.73 23.82 7.51
C ALA A 590 -17.18 24.95 6.57
N VAL A 591 -17.85 24.61 5.47
CA VAL A 591 -18.51 25.57 4.57
C VAL A 591 -19.54 26.41 5.34
N ASN A 592 -20.44 25.76 6.07
CA ASN A 592 -21.47 26.46 6.84
C ASN A 592 -20.90 27.29 8.00
N ILE A 593 -19.84 26.81 8.67
CA ILE A 593 -19.10 27.59 9.68
C ILE A 593 -18.48 28.84 9.05
N ALA A 594 -17.88 28.72 7.87
CA ALA A 594 -17.27 29.84 7.16
C ALA A 594 -18.32 30.90 6.79
N VAL A 595 -19.45 30.47 6.24
CA VAL A 595 -20.57 31.36 5.91
C VAL A 595 -21.07 32.09 7.15
N GLY A 596 -21.29 31.36 8.26
CA GLY A 596 -21.73 31.96 9.53
C GLY A 596 -20.70 32.92 10.15
N ALA A 597 -19.40 32.69 9.91
CA ALA A 597 -18.31 33.54 10.38
C ALA A 597 -17.96 34.68 9.40
N GLY A 598 -18.64 34.79 8.25
CA GLY A 598 -18.31 35.77 7.21
C GLY A 598 -16.97 35.53 6.51
N ALA A 599 -16.49 34.28 6.51
CA ALA A 599 -15.24 33.84 5.89
C ALA A 599 -15.49 33.20 4.51
N ASN A 600 -14.43 32.99 3.73
CA ASN A 600 -14.52 32.31 2.44
C ASN A 600 -14.79 30.79 2.62
N PRO A 601 -15.96 30.28 2.19
CA PRO A 601 -16.31 28.87 2.37
C PRO A 601 -15.42 27.90 1.59
N ALA A 602 -14.92 28.30 0.41
CA ALA A 602 -14.05 27.45 -0.40
C ALA A 602 -12.72 27.18 0.32
N VAL A 603 -12.20 28.17 1.05
CA VAL A 603 -10.97 28.07 1.84
C VAL A 603 -11.16 27.14 3.04
N PHE A 604 -12.31 27.19 3.70
CA PHE A 604 -12.62 26.27 4.80
C PHE A 604 -12.81 24.83 4.31
N ALA A 605 -13.50 24.64 3.18
CA ALA A 605 -13.63 23.34 2.52
C ALA A 605 -12.25 22.75 2.17
N LEU A 606 -11.37 23.56 1.57
CA LEU A 606 -10.00 23.16 1.26
C LEU A 606 -9.17 22.88 2.51
N THR A 607 -9.36 23.66 3.58
CA THR A 607 -8.69 23.44 4.87
C THR A 607 -9.00 22.05 5.41
N VAL A 608 -10.27 21.65 5.38
CA VAL A 608 -10.67 20.29 5.78
C VAL A 608 -10.03 19.24 4.89
N ALA A 609 -10.12 19.38 3.56
CA ALA A 609 -9.60 18.37 2.64
C ALA A 609 -8.08 18.16 2.75
N ILE A 610 -7.31 19.21 3.03
CA ILE A 610 -5.88 19.09 3.31
C ILE A 610 -5.65 18.53 4.72
N ALA A 611 -6.35 19.04 5.75
CA ALA A 611 -6.20 18.61 7.13
C ALA A 611 -6.56 17.13 7.35
N THR A 612 -7.50 16.58 6.60
CA THR A 612 -7.83 15.14 6.65
C THR A 612 -6.74 14.25 6.03
N SER A 613 -5.72 14.83 5.39
CA SER A 613 -4.52 14.09 4.99
C SER A 613 -3.45 14.03 6.09
N ASN A 614 -3.66 14.71 7.22
CA ASN A 614 -2.73 14.78 8.37
C ASN A 614 -2.79 13.53 9.26
N SER A 615 -2.56 12.35 8.68
CA SER A 615 -2.72 11.06 9.35
C SER A 615 -1.36 10.43 9.72
N PHE A 616 -0.51 11.16 10.46
CA PHE A 616 0.86 10.71 10.77
C PHE A 616 1.03 10.07 12.16
N LEU A 617 0.12 10.34 13.10
CA LEU A 617 0.23 9.92 14.50
C LEU A 617 0.04 8.40 14.70
N ILE A 618 -0.88 7.79 13.95
CA ILE A 618 -1.28 6.38 14.08
C ILE A 618 -1.27 5.75 12.68
N PRO A 619 -0.87 4.47 12.54
CA PRO A 619 -0.84 3.77 11.25
C PRO A 619 -2.22 3.37 10.71
N THR A 620 -3.24 4.22 10.84
CA THR A 620 -4.57 4.01 10.24
C THR A 620 -4.58 4.34 8.74
N HIS A 621 -3.71 5.25 8.30
CA HIS A 621 -3.55 5.54 6.88
C HIS A 621 -2.92 4.34 6.16
N GLN A 622 -3.51 3.94 5.03
CA GLN A 622 -3.08 2.76 4.26
C GLN A 622 -1.56 2.74 3.95
N VAL A 623 -0.96 3.89 3.59
CA VAL A 623 0.51 4.03 3.45
C VAL A 623 1.29 3.71 4.74
N ASN A 624 0.83 4.19 5.89
CA ASN A 624 1.51 3.96 7.17
C ASN A 624 1.36 2.50 7.61
N ALA A 625 0.19 1.89 7.39
CA ALA A 625 -0.02 0.47 7.59
C ALA A 625 0.91 -0.38 6.72
N LEU A 626 1.03 -0.02 5.42
CA LEU A 626 1.88 -0.72 4.46
C LEU A 626 3.36 -0.74 4.86
N ILE A 627 3.88 0.36 5.41
CA ILE A 627 5.29 0.44 5.84
C ILE A 627 5.53 -0.14 7.23
N MET A 628 4.48 -0.31 8.05
CA MET A 628 4.60 -0.75 9.44
C MET A 628 5.18 -2.16 9.55
N GLY A 629 4.65 -3.11 8.77
CA GLY A 629 5.11 -4.51 8.77
C GLY A 629 6.56 -4.68 8.30
N PRO A 630 6.91 -4.26 7.07
CA PRO A 630 8.27 -4.41 6.53
C PRO A 630 9.36 -3.68 7.32
N ALA A 631 9.01 -2.60 8.02
CA ALA A 631 9.97 -1.84 8.85
C ALA A 631 10.04 -2.30 10.30
N GLY A 632 9.09 -3.13 10.75
CA GLY A 632 8.90 -3.48 12.16
C GLY A 632 8.57 -2.28 13.05
N TYR A 633 7.81 -1.30 12.54
CA TYR A 633 7.42 -0.13 13.32
C TYR A 633 6.35 -0.47 14.34
N ARG A 634 6.37 0.25 15.47
CA ARG A 634 5.31 0.24 16.47
C ARG A 634 4.54 1.56 16.43
N VAL A 635 3.33 1.57 16.99
CA VAL A 635 2.52 2.80 17.14
C VAL A 635 3.31 3.91 17.85
N ALA A 636 4.17 3.57 18.82
CA ALA A 636 5.04 4.53 19.50
C ALA A 636 6.03 5.25 18.55
N ASP A 637 6.50 4.58 17.50
CA ASP A 637 7.40 5.18 16.51
C ASP A 637 6.66 6.22 15.65
N PHE A 638 5.42 5.90 15.26
CA PHE A 638 4.53 6.84 14.57
C PHE A 638 4.15 8.03 15.46
N MET A 639 3.83 7.81 16.74
CA MET A 639 3.53 8.91 17.66
C MET A 639 4.73 9.88 17.81
N ARG A 640 5.96 9.35 17.87
CA ARG A 640 7.17 10.16 17.99
C ARG A 640 7.45 10.98 16.73
N ALA A 641 7.44 10.34 15.56
CA ALA A 641 7.75 11.01 14.30
C ALA A 641 6.59 11.81 13.74
N GLY A 642 5.40 11.23 13.80
CA GLY A 642 4.14 11.79 13.37
C GLY A 642 3.70 12.94 14.25
N GLY A 643 3.92 12.92 15.57
CA GLY A 643 3.51 14.04 16.43
C GLY A 643 4.13 15.37 16.02
N ILE A 644 5.45 15.38 15.77
CA ILE A 644 6.15 16.59 15.29
C ILE A 644 5.67 16.95 13.88
N MET A 645 5.55 15.96 12.98
CA MET A 645 5.10 16.19 11.61
C MET A 645 3.67 16.75 11.56
N THR A 646 2.76 16.28 12.40
CA THR A 646 1.37 16.73 12.49
C THR A 646 1.28 18.19 12.90
N VAL A 647 2.10 18.63 13.85
CA VAL A 647 2.19 20.05 14.24
C VAL A 647 2.77 20.88 13.10
N LEU A 648 3.88 20.44 12.50
CA LEU A 648 4.48 21.12 11.34
C LEU A 648 3.51 21.22 10.17
N PHE A 649 2.77 20.15 9.89
CA PHE A 649 1.74 20.09 8.85
C PHE A 649 0.69 21.17 9.07
N LEU A 650 0.11 21.24 10.27
CA LEU A 650 -0.92 22.21 10.60
C LEU A 650 -0.41 23.65 10.50
N VAL A 651 0.76 23.94 11.06
CA VAL A 651 1.35 25.28 11.02
C VAL A 651 1.63 25.71 9.57
N VAL A 652 2.29 24.85 8.79
CA VAL A 652 2.66 25.15 7.39
C VAL A 652 1.43 25.25 6.51
N MET A 653 0.45 24.37 6.70
CA MET A 653 -0.83 24.43 6.00
C MET A 653 -1.54 25.75 6.29
N MET A 654 -1.70 26.14 7.56
CA MET A 654 -2.37 27.39 7.93
C MET A 654 -1.65 28.63 7.39
N ILE A 655 -0.31 28.63 7.43
CA ILE A 655 0.50 29.70 6.82
C ILE A 655 0.29 29.73 5.30
N GLY A 656 0.35 28.57 4.63
CA GLY A 656 0.12 28.46 3.19
C GLY A 656 -1.27 28.93 2.78
N MET A 657 -2.31 28.56 3.54
CA MET A 657 -3.67 29.02 3.31
C MET A 657 -3.75 30.55 3.42
N ASN A 658 -3.17 31.16 4.46
CA ASN A 658 -3.19 32.62 4.62
C ASN A 658 -2.40 33.36 3.52
N LEU A 659 -1.31 32.78 3.01
CA LEU A 659 -0.47 33.42 2.00
C LEU A 659 -1.03 33.32 0.58
N PHE A 660 -1.76 32.26 0.26
CA PHE A 660 -2.14 31.95 -1.12
C PHE A 660 -3.65 31.90 -1.38
N MET A 661 -4.49 31.89 -0.35
CA MET A 661 -5.94 31.67 -0.47
C MET A 661 -6.78 32.83 0.09
#